data_AF-A0A1L9RNW8-F1
#
_entry.id   AF-A0A1L9RNW8-F1
#
_cell.length_a   1.000
_cell.length_b   1.000
_cell.length_c   1.000
_cell.angle_alpha   90.00
_cell.angle_beta   90.00
_cell.angle_gamma   90.00
#
_symmetry.space_group_name_H-M   'P 1'
#
loop_
_entity.id
_entity.type
_entity.pdbx_description
1 polymer ?
#
loop_
_entity_poly.entity_id
_entity_poly.type
_entity_poly.pdbx_seq_one_letter_code
_entity_poly.pdbx_strand_id
1 'polypeptide(L)'
;MAVLAGLSSAHAILLATDLCASGNVAHLPQLHSLYPGVLPLDRLLRIILTFLPESTEPQYYTPVLQELVDGTSSSADDDIDISSVKDLPEQVARKRVRKLRLLPLKHPDDDNDDNTADPLTQFLIHRAHLIDSETALQPLILDLLLPFYHRSPFLRTWLISSLLPLLRLNYEYYPSRDETFTLDMIESMDGQTAINVLLSMTGPRADSMDLVNNLRGLVGAWIHGSNRSKRRRLNEAAQQSSISLPQDEVYRPTKGGAHWQCVNEWLLLRSLVDRDSVVSAFAHWDGPEDVDLGGYEKEQQAEDEDIADLRLRYGQAGLAVIYTNPDPSKSALEGSIQIITRIAKLLDLDQSSTIPGDSELPTVTFDAGPISSTSRASLLPNALLASSNPLTHPSTSSISFLGAILISLQTLNELGHPIPCRTAANICLNSNEDMQLSELRSVVTSITNQTRSGRNWGKIRQQLLWLRDWQADHSERKDQGYHGLFWRVPRHVVETEILKALLEAREYQLAVDIFTNWESAPLQPAQVEAAVKDANFTAYDNASNGNRTRGGMKRAHDILQAFKSHFSDSVSFKQIQALISATHALSYYSLTLQHGVPFQPVSIRVHSDPLSLIEKVLDQNSKSYTKLDDLLSIGRNLVAAGFPPSVSDDDSHYEHPPPSSSEDAIVMAERRIISLAISSALSSNDFGTAYSYILTRLTPPTHLPTSPLTDPVVKDDISWRAVYNAGRYRSPVPSTSSTLQSQITQLSQRMELLSLALVLAPSPDPLPEILGAWRRCDEELSNLRTRESEEEDAWDTKGDNLSSVPGGFGPTDSERDAFETQQQHAKRARARQQGRSNYEEAPMGLFEVARGAALALHKNAFPLHGGAAAANSSEHGAESHLDHDDDHEDRVRKRDVVSNMVTGGLASGIGWVLGAQPVNR
;
A
#
# COMPACT_ATOMS: atom_id res chain seq x y z
N MET A 1 -36.88 19.52 -94.71
CA MET A 1 -35.71 20.22 -95.35
C MET A 1 -35.99 21.65 -95.86
N ALA A 2 -36.98 21.94 -96.73
CA ALA A 2 -37.16 23.28 -97.33
C ALA A 2 -37.71 24.38 -96.38
N VAL A 3 -38.32 24.00 -95.25
CA VAL A 3 -38.98 24.92 -94.31
C VAL A 3 -38.00 25.58 -93.33
N LEU A 4 -36.86 24.94 -93.05
CA LEU A 4 -35.84 25.46 -92.13
C LEU A 4 -34.96 26.55 -92.79
N ALA A 5 -34.75 26.51 -94.10
CA ALA A 5 -33.92 27.49 -94.83
C ALA A 5 -34.44 28.96 -94.78
N GLY A 6 -35.69 29.18 -94.34
CA GLY A 6 -36.30 30.51 -94.19
C GLY A 6 -36.16 31.15 -92.80
N LEU A 7 -35.59 30.45 -91.81
CA LEU A 7 -35.45 30.99 -90.46
C LEU A 7 -34.27 31.97 -90.35
N SER A 8 -34.52 33.14 -89.77
CA SER A 8 -33.47 34.12 -89.43
C SER A 8 -32.60 33.62 -88.28
N SER A 9 -31.41 34.20 -88.10
CA SER A 9 -30.54 33.90 -86.95
C SER A 9 -31.24 34.11 -85.59
N ALA A 10 -32.14 35.11 -85.50
CA ALA A 10 -32.91 35.35 -84.28
C ALA A 10 -33.98 34.29 -84.06
N HIS A 11 -34.56 33.75 -85.14
CA HIS A 11 -35.53 32.66 -85.07
C HIS A 11 -34.86 31.35 -84.61
N ALA A 12 -33.67 31.02 -85.10
CA ALA A 12 -32.93 29.84 -84.67
C ALA A 12 -32.57 29.86 -83.17
N ILE A 13 -32.17 31.03 -82.63
CA ILE A 13 -31.91 31.18 -81.19
C ILE A 13 -33.18 31.01 -80.36
N LEU A 14 -34.30 31.62 -80.77
CA LEU A 14 -35.56 31.47 -80.04
C LEU A 14 -36.11 30.06 -80.08
N LEU A 15 -35.92 29.37 -81.20
CA LEU A 15 -36.32 27.97 -81.36
C LEU A 15 -35.52 27.08 -80.41
N ALA A 16 -34.20 27.27 -80.32
CA ALA A 16 -33.36 26.55 -79.36
C ALA A 16 -33.79 26.80 -77.90
N THR A 17 -34.15 28.04 -77.56
CA THR A 17 -34.63 28.37 -76.20
C THR A 17 -35.97 27.73 -75.87
N ASP A 18 -36.89 27.68 -76.84
CA ASP A 18 -38.22 27.09 -76.68
C ASP A 18 -38.16 25.56 -76.55
N LEU A 19 -37.29 24.92 -77.34
CA LEU A 19 -36.97 23.49 -77.23
C LEU A 19 -36.37 23.14 -75.86
N CYS A 20 -35.49 23.98 -75.31
CA CYS A 20 -34.96 23.76 -73.96
C CYS A 20 -36.03 23.98 -72.88
N ALA A 21 -36.82 25.04 -72.99
CA ALA A 21 -37.89 25.37 -72.02
C ALA A 21 -38.99 24.30 -71.97
N SER A 22 -39.24 23.62 -73.09
CA SER A 22 -40.20 22.50 -73.18
C SER A 22 -39.59 21.14 -72.83
N GLY A 23 -38.28 21.06 -72.55
CA GLY A 23 -37.57 19.82 -72.26
C GLY A 23 -37.25 18.94 -73.48
N ASN A 24 -37.61 19.37 -74.70
CA ASN A 24 -37.34 18.63 -75.93
C ASN A 24 -35.97 18.99 -76.52
N VAL A 25 -34.90 18.44 -75.95
CA VAL A 25 -33.52 18.74 -76.34
C VAL A 25 -32.99 17.93 -77.53
N ALA A 26 -33.70 16.88 -77.96
CA ALA A 26 -33.20 15.92 -78.96
C ALA A 26 -32.84 16.55 -80.32
N HIS A 27 -33.51 17.65 -80.69
CA HIS A 27 -33.28 18.33 -81.97
C HIS A 27 -32.17 19.39 -81.95
N LEU A 28 -31.53 19.64 -80.79
CA LEU A 28 -30.46 20.64 -80.66
C LEU A 28 -29.21 20.34 -81.50
N PRO A 29 -28.73 19.08 -81.66
CA PRO A 29 -27.58 18.75 -82.49
C PRO A 29 -27.83 19.02 -83.99
N GLN A 30 -29.03 18.71 -84.46
CA GLN A 30 -29.47 19.00 -85.82
C GLN A 30 -29.55 20.52 -86.07
N LEU A 31 -30.04 21.27 -85.09
CA LEU A 31 -30.14 22.72 -85.18
C LEU A 31 -28.76 23.41 -85.06
N HIS A 32 -27.82 22.81 -84.32
CA HIS A 32 -26.41 23.21 -84.28
C HIS A 32 -25.72 23.04 -85.64
N SER A 33 -25.91 21.89 -86.30
CA SER A 33 -25.29 21.59 -87.60
C SER A 33 -25.84 22.46 -88.73
N LEU A 34 -27.11 22.87 -88.65
CA LEU A 34 -27.74 23.79 -89.63
C LEU A 34 -27.33 25.26 -89.43
N TYR A 35 -27.03 25.69 -88.20
CA TYR A 35 -26.70 27.08 -87.88
C TYR A 35 -25.41 27.25 -87.05
N PRO A 36 -24.25 26.71 -87.49
CA PRO A 36 -23.04 26.64 -86.67
C PRO A 36 -22.49 28.03 -86.29
N GLY A 37 -22.62 29.02 -87.18
CA GLY A 37 -22.17 30.40 -86.90
C GLY A 37 -23.10 31.20 -85.96
N VAL A 38 -24.37 30.80 -85.83
CA VAL A 38 -25.36 31.47 -84.98
C VAL A 38 -25.49 30.78 -83.63
N LEU A 39 -25.29 29.46 -83.60
CA LEU A 39 -25.42 28.62 -82.42
C LEU A 39 -24.12 27.87 -82.17
N PRO A 40 -23.02 28.59 -81.83
CA PRO A 40 -21.80 27.93 -81.39
C PRO A 40 -22.07 27.14 -80.10
N LEU A 41 -21.25 26.13 -79.83
CA LEU A 41 -21.37 25.24 -78.66
C LEU A 41 -21.54 26.03 -77.35
N ASP A 42 -20.72 27.05 -77.11
CA ASP A 42 -20.84 27.92 -75.92
C ASP A 42 -22.24 28.54 -75.78
N ARG A 43 -22.84 29.03 -76.86
CA ARG A 43 -24.17 29.64 -76.81
C ARG A 43 -25.25 28.60 -76.57
N LEU A 44 -25.15 27.42 -77.17
CA LEU A 44 -26.09 26.33 -76.95
C LEU A 44 -26.03 25.83 -75.50
N LEU A 45 -24.83 25.63 -74.95
CA LEU A 45 -24.67 25.27 -73.55
C LEU A 45 -25.27 26.32 -72.62
N ARG A 46 -25.10 27.62 -72.91
CA ARG A 46 -25.73 28.69 -72.11
C ARG A 46 -27.25 28.70 -72.24
N ILE A 47 -27.79 28.40 -73.43
CA ILE A 47 -29.24 28.28 -73.65
C ILE A 47 -29.79 27.11 -72.84
N ILE A 48 -29.15 25.94 -72.91
CA ILE A 48 -29.52 24.76 -72.12
C ILE A 48 -29.46 25.09 -70.63
N LEU A 49 -28.35 25.70 -70.18
CA LEU A 49 -28.13 26.04 -68.77
C LEU A 49 -29.21 26.99 -68.21
N THR A 50 -29.69 27.91 -69.06
CA THR A 50 -30.65 28.96 -68.63
C THR A 50 -32.10 28.50 -68.72
N PHE A 51 -32.46 27.65 -69.68
CA PHE A 51 -33.86 27.38 -70.00
C PHE A 51 -34.30 25.93 -69.80
N LEU A 52 -33.39 24.97 -69.70
CA LEU A 52 -33.77 23.59 -69.38
C LEU A 52 -34.14 23.49 -67.89
N PRO A 53 -35.34 23.04 -67.51
CA PRO A 53 -35.73 22.92 -66.10
C PRO A 53 -34.76 22.06 -65.29
N GLU A 54 -34.41 22.46 -64.08
CA GLU A 54 -33.45 21.79 -63.20
C GLU A 54 -33.93 20.39 -62.78
N SER A 55 -35.25 20.16 -62.79
CA SER A 55 -35.87 18.86 -62.52
C SER A 55 -35.82 17.88 -63.71
N THR A 56 -35.32 18.30 -64.87
CA THR A 56 -35.18 17.39 -66.02
C THR A 56 -34.08 16.36 -65.73
N GLU A 57 -34.40 15.06 -65.87
CA GLU A 57 -33.43 14.00 -65.62
C GLU A 57 -32.25 14.06 -66.63
N PRO A 58 -30.99 14.01 -66.15
CA PRO A 58 -29.80 14.07 -67.01
C PRO A 58 -29.77 13.07 -68.14
N GLN A 59 -30.33 11.88 -67.94
CA GLN A 59 -30.35 10.80 -68.94
C GLN A 59 -31.00 11.23 -70.26
N TYR A 60 -31.89 12.22 -70.25
CA TYR A 60 -32.53 12.75 -71.46
C TYR A 60 -31.68 13.74 -72.25
N TYR A 61 -30.69 14.39 -71.62
CA TYR A 61 -29.91 15.45 -72.27
C TYR A 61 -28.40 15.22 -72.26
N THR A 62 -27.86 14.28 -71.47
CA THR A 62 -26.43 13.92 -71.52
C THR A 62 -26.01 13.31 -72.87
N PRO A 63 -26.81 12.47 -73.57
CA PRO A 63 -26.44 12.01 -74.92
C PRO A 63 -26.40 13.18 -75.92
N VAL A 64 -27.34 14.12 -75.79
CA VAL A 64 -27.39 15.33 -76.62
C VAL A 64 -26.17 16.21 -76.38
N LEU A 65 -25.76 16.40 -75.12
CA LEU A 65 -24.54 17.13 -74.79
C LEU A 65 -23.30 16.44 -75.37
N GLN A 66 -23.27 15.10 -75.34
CA GLN A 66 -22.19 14.34 -75.94
C GLN A 66 -22.13 14.52 -77.46
N GLU A 67 -23.28 14.43 -78.16
CA GLU A 67 -23.35 14.68 -79.61
C GLU A 67 -22.92 16.11 -79.98
N LEU A 68 -23.33 17.11 -79.19
CA LEU A 68 -22.96 18.52 -79.38
C LEU A 68 -21.45 18.74 -79.23
N VAL A 69 -20.80 18.03 -78.32
CA VAL A 69 -19.36 18.16 -78.03
C VAL A 69 -18.52 17.35 -79.02
N ASP A 70 -18.94 16.13 -79.35
CA ASP A 70 -18.24 15.24 -80.27
C ASP A 70 -18.47 15.66 -81.74
N GLY A 71 -19.42 16.57 -82.00
CA GLY A 71 -19.73 17.12 -83.34
C GLY A 71 -20.44 16.12 -84.25
N THR A 72 -20.97 15.04 -83.69
CA THR A 72 -21.66 13.97 -84.42
C THR A 72 -23.15 14.29 -84.52
N SER A 73 -23.64 14.60 -85.72
CA SER A 73 -25.09 14.74 -85.96
C SER A 73 -25.66 13.37 -86.33
N SER A 74 -26.38 12.71 -85.41
CA SER A 74 -27.26 11.61 -85.82
C SER A 74 -28.43 12.24 -86.60
N SER A 75 -28.65 11.82 -87.84
CA SER A 75 -29.76 12.32 -88.65
C SER A 75 -31.06 11.70 -88.14
N ALA A 76 -31.67 12.32 -87.12
CA ALA A 76 -33.07 12.06 -86.86
C ALA A 76 -33.86 12.56 -88.08
N ASP A 77 -34.57 11.64 -88.75
CA ASP A 77 -35.42 11.91 -89.92
C ASP A 77 -36.70 12.70 -89.57
N ASP A 78 -36.85 13.09 -88.29
CA ASP A 78 -37.98 13.86 -87.78
C ASP A 78 -37.83 15.36 -88.05
N ASP A 79 -38.87 15.97 -88.64
CA ASP A 79 -38.94 17.41 -88.89
C ASP A 79 -39.07 18.17 -87.55
N ILE A 80 -38.16 19.13 -87.32
CA ILE A 80 -38.18 20.02 -86.14
C ILE A 80 -39.47 20.85 -86.15
N ASP A 81 -40.24 20.81 -85.05
CA ASP A 81 -41.40 21.70 -84.89
C ASP A 81 -40.94 23.16 -84.76
N ILE A 82 -41.35 24.00 -85.72
CA ILE A 82 -41.04 25.43 -85.78
C ILE A 82 -42.22 26.32 -85.41
N SER A 83 -43.35 25.74 -84.97
CA SER A 83 -44.61 26.44 -84.71
C SER A 83 -44.46 27.64 -83.78
N SER A 84 -43.59 27.57 -82.78
CA SER A 84 -43.33 28.63 -81.80
C SER A 84 -42.66 29.88 -82.36
N VAL A 85 -42.01 29.77 -83.53
CA VAL A 85 -41.21 30.85 -84.12
C VAL A 85 -41.67 31.25 -85.52
N LYS A 86 -42.40 30.38 -86.22
CA LYS A 86 -42.83 30.57 -87.61
C LYS A 86 -43.61 31.86 -87.86
N ASP A 87 -44.48 32.25 -86.93
CA ASP A 87 -45.36 33.41 -87.06
C ASP A 87 -44.78 34.71 -86.49
N LEU A 88 -43.53 34.69 -86.01
CA LEU A 88 -42.87 35.85 -85.43
C LEU A 88 -42.21 36.71 -86.52
N PRO A 89 -42.50 38.04 -86.58
CA PRO A 89 -41.75 38.92 -87.45
C PRO A 89 -40.31 39.09 -86.92
N GLU A 90 -39.33 39.10 -87.82
CA GLU A 90 -37.90 39.07 -87.47
C GLU A 90 -37.48 40.21 -86.52
N GLN A 91 -38.08 41.40 -86.65
CA GLN A 91 -37.81 42.53 -85.75
C GLN A 91 -38.21 42.23 -84.30
N VAL A 92 -39.32 41.52 -84.10
CA VAL A 92 -39.78 41.09 -82.77
C VAL A 92 -38.91 39.95 -82.25
N ALA A 93 -38.52 39.00 -83.11
CA ALA A 93 -37.59 37.94 -82.75
C ALA A 93 -36.25 38.50 -82.26
N ARG A 94 -35.65 39.44 -83.00
CA ARG A 94 -34.41 40.14 -82.58
C ARG A 94 -34.58 40.87 -81.24
N LYS A 95 -35.74 41.49 -81.01
CA LYS A 95 -36.04 42.17 -79.73
C LYS A 95 -36.17 41.16 -78.57
N ARG A 96 -36.76 39.98 -78.81
CA ARG A 96 -36.84 38.90 -77.82
C ARG A 96 -35.46 38.30 -77.53
N VAL A 97 -34.64 38.04 -78.55
CA VAL A 97 -33.26 37.57 -78.39
C VAL A 97 -32.43 38.52 -77.54
N ARG A 98 -32.53 39.85 -77.75
CA ARG A 98 -31.82 40.85 -76.93
C ARG A 98 -32.26 40.88 -75.46
N LYS A 99 -33.43 40.32 -75.14
CA LYS A 99 -33.93 40.18 -73.77
C LYS A 99 -33.52 38.87 -73.12
N LEU A 100 -33.01 37.89 -73.89
CA LEU A 100 -32.49 36.65 -73.35
C LEU A 100 -31.24 36.98 -72.53
N ARG A 101 -31.38 36.95 -71.20
CA ARG A 101 -30.25 37.07 -70.28
C ARG A 101 -29.72 35.68 -70.02
N LEU A 102 -28.95 35.16 -70.97
CA LEU A 102 -28.32 33.85 -70.83
C LEU A 102 -27.33 33.88 -69.66
N LEU A 103 -27.37 32.84 -68.83
CA LEU A 103 -26.41 32.64 -67.76
C LEU A 103 -25.00 32.45 -68.35
N PRO A 104 -23.95 32.94 -67.68
CA PRO A 104 -22.58 32.59 -68.04
C PRO A 104 -22.34 31.09 -67.81
N LEU A 105 -21.49 30.44 -68.62
CA LEU A 105 -21.14 29.03 -68.38
C LEU A 105 -20.36 28.87 -67.07
N LYS A 106 -19.45 29.80 -66.80
CA LYS A 106 -18.67 29.82 -65.56
C LYS A 106 -19.58 30.14 -64.37
N HIS A 107 -19.54 29.30 -63.34
CA HIS A 107 -20.23 29.54 -62.08
C HIS A 107 -19.62 30.75 -61.34
N PRO A 108 -20.42 31.64 -60.68
CA PRO A 108 -19.92 32.85 -60.03
C PRO A 108 -18.82 32.60 -58.98
N ASP A 109 -18.91 31.49 -58.24
CA ASP A 109 -17.94 31.11 -57.19
C ASP A 109 -16.83 30.18 -57.68
N ASP A 110 -16.72 29.95 -58.98
CA ASP A 110 -15.63 29.18 -59.58
C ASP A 110 -14.40 30.06 -59.79
N ASP A 111 -13.55 30.11 -58.77
CA ASP A 111 -12.32 30.92 -58.70
C ASP A 111 -11.13 30.36 -59.50
N ASN A 112 -11.35 29.36 -60.36
CA ASN A 112 -10.29 28.85 -61.22
C ASN A 112 -9.78 29.97 -62.15
N ASP A 113 -8.54 30.42 -61.91
CA ASP A 113 -7.79 31.38 -62.73
C ASP A 113 -7.38 30.77 -64.10
N ASP A 114 -7.54 29.45 -64.23
CA ASP A 114 -7.32 28.70 -65.46
C ASP A 114 -8.50 28.91 -66.43
N ASN A 115 -8.37 29.88 -67.33
CA ASN A 115 -9.22 30.05 -68.52
C ASN A 115 -9.17 28.86 -69.52
N THR A 116 -8.55 27.74 -69.12
CA THR A 116 -8.31 26.52 -69.88
C THR A 116 -9.37 25.43 -69.67
N ALA A 117 -10.33 25.61 -68.77
CA ALA A 117 -11.43 24.66 -68.59
C ALA A 117 -12.34 24.62 -69.82
N ASP A 118 -12.54 23.42 -70.38
CA ASP A 118 -13.44 23.15 -71.51
C ASP A 118 -14.88 23.66 -71.22
N PRO A 119 -15.56 24.36 -72.18
CA PRO A 119 -16.93 24.84 -72.01
C PRO A 119 -17.93 23.84 -71.45
N LEU A 120 -17.80 22.55 -71.79
CA LEU A 120 -18.63 21.49 -71.22
C LEU A 120 -18.39 21.33 -69.71
N THR A 121 -17.13 21.37 -69.25
CA THR A 121 -16.81 21.25 -67.82
C THR A 121 -17.40 22.40 -67.01
N GLN A 122 -17.32 23.63 -67.53
CA GLN A 122 -17.93 24.81 -66.90
C GLN A 122 -19.46 24.67 -66.83
N PHE A 123 -20.08 24.25 -67.94
CA PHE A 123 -21.51 23.97 -68.00
C PHE A 123 -21.92 22.93 -66.94
N LEU A 124 -21.22 21.80 -66.85
CA LEU A 124 -21.56 20.70 -65.95
C LEU A 124 -21.50 21.12 -64.49
N ILE A 125 -20.48 21.88 -64.08
CA ILE A 125 -20.35 22.37 -62.70
C ILE A 125 -21.44 23.40 -62.40
N HIS A 126 -21.66 24.39 -63.26
CA HIS A 126 -22.71 25.37 -63.03
C HIS A 126 -24.10 24.71 -62.99
N ARG A 127 -24.35 23.75 -63.89
CA ARG A 127 -25.59 22.98 -63.89
C ARG A 127 -25.75 22.15 -62.63
N ALA A 128 -24.68 21.56 -62.10
CA ALA A 128 -24.69 20.84 -60.82
C ALA A 128 -25.13 21.73 -59.65
N HIS A 129 -24.59 22.95 -59.54
CA HIS A 129 -25.00 23.91 -58.51
C HIS A 129 -26.48 24.30 -58.65
N LEU A 130 -26.97 24.54 -59.87
CA LEU A 130 -28.39 24.85 -60.09
C LEU A 130 -29.32 23.69 -59.71
N ILE A 131 -28.95 22.45 -60.05
CA ILE A 131 -29.72 21.26 -59.64
C ILE A 131 -29.77 21.17 -58.12
N ASP A 132 -28.65 21.35 -57.43
CA ASP A 132 -28.61 21.30 -55.96
C ASP A 132 -29.45 22.42 -55.33
N SER A 133 -29.30 23.67 -55.79
CA SER A 133 -29.97 24.83 -55.20
C SER A 133 -31.50 24.82 -55.42
N GLU A 134 -31.96 24.36 -56.59
CA GLU A 134 -33.38 24.40 -56.95
C GLU A 134 -34.13 23.12 -56.56
N THR A 135 -33.47 21.96 -56.55
CA THR A 135 -34.14 20.66 -56.35
C THR A 135 -33.68 19.89 -55.13
N ALA A 136 -32.47 20.16 -54.61
CA ALA A 136 -31.76 19.35 -53.61
C ALA A 136 -31.60 17.85 -53.98
N LEU A 137 -31.88 17.46 -55.24
CA LEU A 137 -31.79 16.09 -55.74
C LEU A 137 -30.37 15.79 -56.25
N GLN A 138 -29.42 15.69 -55.30
CA GLN A 138 -28.00 15.43 -55.58
C GLN A 138 -27.71 14.16 -56.41
N PRO A 139 -28.50 13.07 -56.35
CA PRO A 139 -28.32 11.93 -57.25
C PRO A 139 -28.43 12.29 -58.74
N LEU A 140 -29.24 13.29 -59.10
CA LEU A 140 -29.29 13.79 -60.49
C LEU A 140 -27.98 14.44 -60.91
N ILE A 141 -27.23 15.02 -59.97
CA ILE A 141 -25.91 15.58 -60.28
C ILE A 141 -24.93 14.45 -60.62
N LEU A 142 -25.03 13.29 -59.96
CA LEU A 142 -24.20 12.15 -60.30
C LEU A 142 -24.48 11.66 -61.71
N ASP A 143 -25.76 11.45 -62.06
CA ASP A 143 -26.18 11.05 -63.41
C ASP A 143 -25.73 12.02 -64.50
N LEU A 144 -25.69 13.33 -64.19
CA LEU A 144 -25.16 14.36 -65.08
C LEU A 144 -23.66 14.20 -65.35
N LEU A 145 -22.87 13.83 -64.33
CA LEU A 145 -21.41 13.82 -64.39
C LEU A 145 -20.82 12.47 -64.84
N LEU A 146 -21.49 11.35 -64.57
CA LEU A 146 -21.00 10.00 -64.88
C LEU A 146 -20.58 9.79 -66.35
N PRO A 147 -21.26 10.36 -67.37
CA PRO A 147 -20.80 10.21 -68.76
C PRO A 147 -19.51 10.98 -69.07
N PHE A 148 -19.16 11.99 -68.26
CA PHE A 148 -18.14 12.99 -68.60
C PHE A 148 -16.97 13.08 -67.64
N TYR A 149 -17.04 12.53 -66.42
CA TYR A 149 -16.00 12.67 -65.39
C TYR A 149 -14.61 12.22 -65.85
N HIS A 150 -14.53 11.29 -66.81
CA HIS A 150 -13.25 10.85 -67.35
C HIS A 150 -12.56 11.86 -68.27
N ARG A 151 -13.30 12.79 -68.87
CA ARG A 151 -12.80 13.76 -69.86
C ARG A 151 -11.89 14.81 -69.24
N SER A 152 -12.13 15.20 -67.99
CA SER A 152 -11.36 16.24 -67.29
C SER A 152 -10.87 15.74 -65.92
N PRO A 153 -9.56 15.86 -65.61
CA PRO A 153 -9.06 15.53 -64.28
C PRO A 153 -9.68 16.44 -63.22
N PHE A 154 -9.91 17.71 -63.54
CA PHE A 154 -10.56 18.65 -62.63
C PHE A 154 -11.98 18.22 -62.29
N LEU A 155 -12.77 17.81 -63.28
CA LEU A 155 -14.16 17.36 -63.06
C LEU A 155 -14.21 16.09 -62.20
N ARG A 156 -13.28 15.16 -62.42
CA ARG A 156 -13.11 13.96 -61.61
C ARG A 156 -12.77 14.31 -60.15
N THR A 157 -11.75 15.14 -59.94
CA THR A 157 -11.37 15.58 -58.59
C THR A 157 -12.52 16.32 -57.91
N TRP A 158 -13.29 17.12 -58.65
CA TRP A 158 -14.46 17.82 -58.15
C TRP A 158 -15.57 16.85 -57.69
N LEU A 159 -15.90 15.86 -58.54
CA LEU A 159 -16.84 14.79 -58.22
C LEU A 159 -16.42 14.04 -56.96
N ILE A 160 -15.16 13.60 -56.89
CA ILE A 160 -14.62 12.85 -55.75
C ILE A 160 -14.60 13.68 -54.48
N SER A 161 -14.23 14.95 -54.55
CA SER A 161 -13.96 15.75 -53.35
C SER A 161 -15.12 16.59 -52.85
N SER A 162 -16.16 16.78 -53.65
CA SER A 162 -17.30 17.65 -53.32
C SER A 162 -18.61 16.87 -53.36
N LEU A 163 -18.90 16.18 -54.48
CA LEU A 163 -20.17 15.47 -54.64
C LEU A 163 -20.19 14.12 -53.92
N LEU A 164 -19.12 13.32 -53.98
CA LEU A 164 -19.09 12.00 -53.35
C LEU A 164 -19.26 12.06 -51.83
N PRO A 165 -18.56 12.93 -51.07
CA PRO A 165 -18.79 13.08 -49.64
C PRO A 165 -20.22 13.53 -49.34
N LEU A 166 -20.78 14.40 -50.19
CA LEU A 166 -22.15 14.89 -50.07
C LEU A 166 -23.18 13.77 -50.21
N LEU A 167 -23.06 12.97 -51.26
CA LEU A 167 -23.94 11.83 -51.52
C LEU A 167 -23.87 10.80 -50.40
N ARG A 168 -22.65 10.48 -49.94
CA ARG A 168 -22.46 9.56 -48.81
C ARG A 168 -23.09 10.09 -47.54
N LEU A 169 -22.85 11.35 -47.21
CA LEU A 169 -23.37 11.96 -46.00
C LEU A 169 -24.90 11.99 -46.01
N ASN A 170 -25.51 12.49 -47.09
CA ASN A 170 -26.96 12.73 -47.16
C ASN A 170 -27.78 11.48 -47.52
N TYR A 171 -27.23 10.49 -48.22
CA TYR A 171 -28.02 9.35 -48.74
C TYR A 171 -27.51 7.98 -48.27
N GLU A 172 -26.22 7.81 -48.01
CA GLU A 172 -25.65 6.50 -47.66
C GLU A 172 -25.52 6.30 -46.14
N TYR A 173 -24.84 7.22 -45.45
CA TYR A 173 -24.49 7.09 -44.04
C TYR A 173 -25.57 7.65 -43.12
N TYR A 174 -26.13 8.82 -43.45
CA TYR A 174 -27.07 9.52 -42.58
C TYR A 174 -28.36 10.00 -43.30
N PRO A 175 -29.11 9.09 -43.97
CA PRO A 175 -30.27 9.47 -44.78
C PRO A 175 -31.47 10.01 -43.98
N SER A 176 -31.53 9.75 -42.68
CA SER A 176 -32.67 10.11 -41.82
C SER A 176 -32.53 11.49 -41.16
N ARG A 177 -31.60 12.34 -41.59
CA ARG A 177 -31.40 13.68 -41.00
C ARG A 177 -32.36 14.69 -41.60
N ASP A 178 -32.84 15.60 -40.75
CA ASP A 178 -33.80 16.63 -41.15
C ASP A 178 -33.17 17.74 -42.02
N GLU A 179 -31.85 17.94 -41.92
CA GLU A 179 -31.08 18.92 -42.70
C GLU A 179 -30.13 18.22 -43.66
N THR A 180 -30.28 18.47 -44.97
CA THR A 180 -29.36 18.00 -46.00
C THR A 180 -28.24 19.01 -46.19
N PHE A 181 -27.01 18.51 -46.32
CA PHE A 181 -25.89 19.35 -46.71
C PHE A 181 -26.05 19.75 -48.16
N THR A 182 -25.64 20.97 -48.52
CA THR A 182 -25.57 21.42 -49.91
C THR A 182 -24.14 21.36 -50.43
N LEU A 183 -24.02 21.36 -51.75
CA LEU A 183 -22.76 21.42 -52.47
C LEU A 183 -21.96 22.67 -52.09
N ASP A 184 -22.62 23.82 -51.99
CA ASP A 184 -22.01 25.09 -51.59
C ASP A 184 -21.45 25.02 -50.17
N MET A 185 -22.17 24.36 -49.25
CA MET A 185 -21.72 24.20 -47.87
C MET A 185 -20.40 23.43 -47.82
N ILE A 186 -20.31 22.27 -48.49
CA ILE A 186 -19.08 21.46 -48.52
C ILE A 186 -17.90 22.20 -49.19
N GLU A 187 -18.16 22.98 -50.23
CA GLU A 187 -17.11 23.73 -50.91
C GLU A 187 -16.61 24.97 -50.14
N SER A 188 -17.43 25.50 -49.25
CA SER A 188 -17.14 26.71 -48.46
C SER A 188 -16.33 26.46 -47.18
N MET A 189 -16.19 25.20 -46.76
CA MET A 189 -15.47 24.85 -45.53
C MET A 189 -13.94 24.94 -45.71
N ASP A 190 -13.27 25.55 -44.74
CA ASP A 190 -11.83 25.40 -44.55
C ASP A 190 -11.48 24.02 -43.94
N GLY A 191 -10.20 23.67 -43.93
CA GLY A 191 -9.70 22.37 -43.50
C GLY A 191 -10.09 21.99 -42.07
N GLN A 192 -9.96 22.90 -41.11
CA GLN A 192 -10.28 22.58 -39.71
C GLN A 192 -11.79 22.43 -39.53
N THR A 193 -12.57 23.33 -40.12
CA THR A 193 -14.03 23.26 -40.07
C THR A 193 -14.56 21.99 -40.73
N ALA A 194 -14.05 21.64 -41.93
CA ALA A 194 -14.47 20.43 -42.63
C ALA A 194 -14.19 19.17 -41.82
N ILE A 195 -12.97 19.02 -41.27
CA ILE A 195 -12.59 17.86 -40.47
C ILE A 195 -13.48 17.78 -39.22
N ASN A 196 -13.66 18.89 -38.51
CA ASN A 196 -14.52 18.93 -37.32
C ASN A 196 -15.95 18.52 -37.65
N VAL A 197 -16.56 19.12 -38.68
CA VAL A 197 -17.95 18.84 -39.05
C VAL A 197 -18.09 17.39 -39.51
N LEU A 198 -17.31 16.96 -40.51
CA LEU A 198 -17.45 15.63 -41.13
C LEU A 198 -17.15 14.47 -40.16
N LEU A 199 -16.16 14.60 -39.27
CA LEU A 199 -15.85 13.56 -38.30
C LEU A 199 -16.76 13.56 -37.08
N SER A 200 -17.39 14.69 -36.76
CA SER A 200 -18.37 14.77 -35.66
C SER A 200 -19.74 14.16 -36.00
N MET A 201 -19.99 13.83 -37.27
CA MET A 201 -21.25 13.26 -37.72
C MET A 201 -21.44 11.85 -37.16
N THR A 202 -22.60 11.58 -36.57
CA THR A 202 -22.98 10.26 -36.08
C THR A 202 -24.43 9.95 -36.42
N GLY A 203 -24.74 8.67 -36.55
CA GLY A 203 -26.09 8.20 -36.82
C GLY A 203 -27.00 8.25 -35.58
N PRO A 204 -28.32 8.06 -35.74
CA PRO A 204 -29.27 8.04 -34.61
C PRO A 204 -29.03 6.91 -33.61
N ARG A 205 -28.24 5.89 -33.98
CA ARG A 205 -27.83 4.77 -33.11
C ARG A 205 -26.37 4.83 -32.65
N ALA A 206 -25.62 5.87 -33.03
CA ALA A 206 -24.19 6.07 -32.71
C ALA A 206 -23.39 4.76 -32.80
N ASP A 207 -23.15 4.29 -34.02
CA ASP A 207 -22.44 3.04 -34.25
C ASP A 207 -20.92 3.27 -34.15
N SER A 208 -20.18 2.29 -33.62
CA SER A 208 -18.72 2.36 -33.46
C SER A 208 -17.94 2.43 -34.79
N MET A 209 -18.64 2.24 -35.93
CA MET A 209 -18.09 2.33 -37.28
C MET A 209 -18.35 3.67 -37.96
N ASP A 210 -19.18 4.55 -37.37
CA ASP A 210 -19.49 5.86 -37.94
C ASP A 210 -18.21 6.67 -38.20
N LEU A 211 -17.30 6.69 -37.22
CA LEU A 211 -16.02 7.38 -37.36
C LEU A 211 -15.13 6.77 -38.45
N VAL A 212 -15.09 5.44 -38.57
CA VAL A 212 -14.34 4.72 -39.61
C VAL A 212 -14.87 5.07 -41.00
N ASN A 213 -16.19 5.02 -41.16
CA ASN A 213 -16.87 5.36 -42.42
C ASN A 213 -16.64 6.83 -42.79
N ASN A 214 -16.70 7.74 -41.81
CA ASN A 214 -16.45 9.16 -42.03
C ASN A 214 -14.99 9.43 -42.44
N LEU A 215 -14.01 8.78 -41.80
CA LEU A 215 -12.59 8.90 -42.15
C LEU A 215 -12.33 8.40 -43.58
N ARG A 216 -12.78 7.18 -43.89
CA ARG A 216 -12.56 6.50 -45.18
C ARG A 216 -13.33 7.17 -46.32
N GLY A 217 -14.62 7.45 -46.10
CA GLY A 217 -15.56 7.77 -47.17
C GLY A 217 -15.90 9.26 -47.33
N LEU A 218 -15.77 10.07 -46.26
CA LEU A 218 -16.08 11.50 -46.28
C LEU A 218 -14.81 12.35 -46.30
N VAL A 219 -13.99 12.23 -45.25
CA VAL A 219 -12.81 13.08 -45.06
C VAL A 219 -11.72 12.74 -46.06
N GLY A 220 -11.41 11.46 -46.28
CA GLY A 220 -10.41 11.08 -47.27
C GLY A 220 -10.79 11.56 -48.69
N ALA A 221 -12.03 11.35 -49.10
CA ALA A 221 -12.57 11.86 -50.36
C ALA A 221 -12.51 13.40 -50.43
N TRP A 222 -12.86 14.09 -49.34
CA TRP A 222 -12.73 15.55 -49.28
C TRP A 222 -11.27 16.02 -49.40
N ILE A 223 -10.32 15.43 -48.65
CA ILE A 223 -8.89 15.81 -48.67
C ILE A 223 -8.26 15.60 -50.05
N HIS A 224 -8.74 14.65 -50.85
CA HIS A 224 -8.30 14.45 -52.24
C HIS A 224 -8.42 15.74 -53.10
N GLY A 225 -9.37 16.63 -52.77
CA GLY A 225 -9.54 17.94 -53.42
C GLY A 225 -8.74 19.09 -52.79
N SER A 226 -7.83 18.84 -51.86
CA SER A 226 -7.08 19.85 -51.09
C SER A 226 -6.31 20.86 -51.95
N ASN A 227 -5.84 20.44 -53.13
CA ASN A 227 -5.09 21.28 -54.07
C ASN A 227 -5.95 22.27 -54.87
N ARG A 228 -7.28 22.24 -54.74
CA ARG A 228 -8.18 23.19 -55.44
C ARG A 228 -7.93 24.63 -54.98
N SER A 229 -7.88 25.57 -55.93
CA SER A 229 -7.60 26.99 -55.67
C SER A 229 -8.49 27.60 -54.59
N LYS A 230 -9.82 27.37 -54.69
CA LYS A 230 -10.83 27.83 -53.71
C LYS A 230 -10.49 27.35 -52.29
N ARG A 231 -10.24 26.06 -52.10
CA ARG A 231 -9.88 25.48 -50.79
C ARG A 231 -8.55 25.99 -50.28
N ARG A 232 -7.56 26.16 -51.16
CA ARG A 232 -6.25 26.73 -50.78
C ARG A 232 -6.39 28.14 -50.21
N ARG A 233 -7.17 29.01 -50.87
CA ARG A 233 -7.44 30.38 -50.41
C ARG A 233 -8.18 30.42 -49.07
N LEU A 234 -9.19 29.56 -48.88
CA LEU A 234 -9.92 29.44 -47.61
C LEU A 234 -8.99 29.03 -46.46
N ASN A 235 -8.11 28.05 -46.70
CA ASN A 235 -7.14 27.60 -45.71
C ASN A 235 -6.07 28.67 -45.41
N GLU A 236 -5.56 29.36 -46.43
CA GLU A 236 -4.62 30.48 -46.26
C GLU A 236 -5.26 31.62 -45.44
N ALA A 237 -6.52 31.95 -45.69
CA ALA A 237 -7.26 32.96 -44.92
C ALA A 237 -7.50 32.52 -43.47
N ALA A 238 -7.87 31.26 -43.24
CA ALA A 238 -8.04 30.70 -41.90
C ALA A 238 -6.71 30.70 -41.12
N GLN A 239 -5.59 30.35 -41.77
CA GLN A 239 -4.26 30.38 -41.16
C GLN A 239 -3.81 31.80 -40.78
N GLN A 240 -4.15 32.82 -41.56
CA GLN A 240 -3.86 34.22 -41.21
C GLN A 240 -4.64 34.72 -40.00
N SER A 241 -5.79 34.09 -39.71
CA SER A 241 -6.63 34.41 -38.55
C SER A 241 -6.25 33.63 -37.28
N SER A 242 -5.41 32.60 -37.39
CA SER A 242 -4.99 31.76 -36.26
C SER A 242 -3.58 32.11 -35.75
N ILE A 243 -3.38 32.05 -34.43
CA ILE A 243 -2.08 32.31 -33.79
C ILE A 243 -1.27 31.01 -33.84
N SER A 244 -0.29 30.92 -34.74
CA SER A 244 0.62 29.77 -34.83
C SER A 244 1.69 29.84 -33.73
N LEU A 245 1.94 28.73 -33.03
CA LEU A 245 3.10 28.59 -32.16
C LEU A 245 4.35 28.27 -33.01
N PRO A 246 5.53 28.84 -32.69
CA PRO A 246 6.74 28.69 -33.49
C PRO A 246 7.46 27.39 -33.13
N GLN A 247 6.96 26.23 -33.57
CA GLN A 247 7.70 24.96 -33.47
C GLN A 247 7.54 24.19 -34.78
N ASP A 248 8.68 23.85 -35.38
CA ASP A 248 8.89 23.18 -36.68
C ASP A 248 8.78 24.04 -37.97
N GLU A 249 9.66 25.04 -38.12
CA GLU A 249 9.97 25.64 -39.44
C GLU A 249 10.79 24.70 -40.37
N VAL A 250 11.21 23.52 -39.90
CA VAL A 250 12.19 22.67 -40.60
C VAL A 250 11.53 21.71 -41.60
N TYR A 251 10.25 21.38 -41.44
CA TYR A 251 9.48 20.55 -42.38
C TYR A 251 8.15 21.22 -42.70
N ARG A 252 8.08 21.95 -43.81
CA ARG A 252 6.76 22.30 -44.38
C ARG A 252 6.15 20.99 -44.90
N PRO A 253 5.03 20.51 -44.33
CA PRO A 253 4.36 19.34 -44.88
C PRO A 253 3.98 19.60 -46.33
N THR A 254 3.97 18.55 -47.16
CA THR A 254 3.37 18.62 -48.49
C THR A 254 1.91 19.08 -48.37
N LYS A 255 1.35 19.67 -49.44
CA LYS A 255 0.06 20.40 -49.37
C LYS A 255 -1.11 19.54 -48.85
N GLY A 256 -1.08 18.22 -49.06
CA GLY A 256 -2.06 17.27 -48.50
C GLY A 256 -1.73 16.77 -47.09
N GLY A 257 -0.45 16.80 -46.68
CA GLY A 257 -0.01 16.38 -45.35
C GLY A 257 -0.53 17.28 -44.22
N ALA A 258 -0.76 18.56 -44.49
CA ALA A 258 -1.31 19.49 -43.51
C ALA A 258 -2.75 19.13 -43.07
N HIS A 259 -3.59 18.65 -43.99
CA HIS A 259 -4.96 18.24 -43.67
C HIS A 259 -4.99 16.93 -42.87
N TRP A 260 -4.16 15.95 -43.25
CA TRP A 260 -4.03 14.71 -42.49
C TRP A 260 -3.45 14.92 -41.10
N GLN A 261 -2.56 15.92 -40.92
CA GLN A 261 -2.12 16.33 -39.59
C GLN A 261 -3.27 16.87 -38.74
N CYS A 262 -4.17 17.68 -39.32
CA CYS A 262 -5.37 18.14 -38.61
C CYS A 262 -6.29 16.98 -38.21
N VAL A 263 -6.40 15.93 -39.04
CA VAL A 263 -7.12 14.69 -38.69
C VAL A 263 -6.47 13.98 -37.51
N ASN A 264 -5.14 13.85 -37.51
CA ASN A 264 -4.38 13.25 -36.41
C ASN A 264 -4.55 14.02 -35.09
N GLU A 265 -4.50 15.36 -35.15
CA GLU A 265 -4.80 16.23 -34.00
C GLU A 265 -6.23 16.04 -33.51
N TRP A 266 -7.19 15.96 -34.44
CA TRP A 266 -8.60 15.71 -34.11
C TRP A 266 -8.79 14.37 -33.42
N LEU A 267 -8.19 13.28 -33.94
CA LEU A 267 -8.27 11.95 -33.33
C LEU A 267 -7.67 11.94 -31.92
N LEU A 268 -6.54 12.62 -31.73
CA LEU A 268 -5.93 12.76 -30.40
C LEU A 268 -6.86 13.49 -29.43
N LEU A 269 -7.44 14.62 -29.83
CA LEU A 269 -8.36 15.38 -28.98
C LEU A 269 -9.66 14.62 -28.72
N ARG A 270 -10.20 13.94 -29.73
CA ARG A 270 -11.41 13.13 -29.62
C ARG A 270 -11.21 11.94 -28.67
N SER A 271 -10.01 11.36 -28.61
CA SER A 271 -9.71 10.23 -27.73
C SER A 271 -9.93 10.53 -26.23
N LEU A 272 -9.85 11.81 -25.85
CA LEU A 272 -10.11 12.28 -24.47
C LEU A 272 -11.61 12.35 -24.13
N VAL A 273 -12.48 12.35 -25.13
CA VAL A 273 -13.95 12.48 -24.97
C VAL A 273 -14.66 11.17 -25.33
N ASP A 274 -14.26 10.52 -26.42
CA ASP A 274 -14.92 9.35 -27.00
C ASP A 274 -13.87 8.31 -27.42
N ARG A 275 -13.31 7.66 -26.41
CA ARG A 275 -12.19 6.73 -26.57
C ARG A 275 -12.56 5.51 -27.41
N ASP A 276 -13.73 4.92 -27.18
CA ASP A 276 -14.11 3.66 -27.83
C ASP A 276 -14.27 3.83 -29.34
N SER A 277 -14.82 4.96 -29.79
CA SER A 277 -14.87 5.30 -31.21
C SER A 277 -13.47 5.46 -31.81
N VAL A 278 -12.55 6.14 -31.13
CA VAL A 278 -11.17 6.33 -31.62
C VAL A 278 -10.37 5.04 -31.63
N VAL A 279 -10.50 4.18 -30.60
CA VAL A 279 -9.89 2.84 -30.59
C VAL A 279 -10.44 2.01 -31.75
N SER A 280 -11.75 2.04 -31.99
CA SER A 280 -12.37 1.37 -33.13
C SER A 280 -11.83 1.89 -34.46
N ALA A 281 -11.60 3.21 -34.59
CA ALA A 281 -11.00 3.82 -35.77
C ALA A 281 -9.60 3.26 -36.04
N PHE A 282 -8.70 3.31 -35.05
CA PHE A 282 -7.35 2.76 -35.20
C PHE A 282 -7.33 1.24 -35.41
N ALA A 283 -8.35 0.52 -34.97
CA ALA A 283 -8.46 -0.93 -35.18
C ALA A 283 -8.90 -1.31 -36.60
N HIS A 284 -9.76 -0.52 -37.24
CA HIS A 284 -10.45 -0.89 -38.49
C HIS A 284 -10.15 0.02 -39.70
N TRP A 285 -9.34 1.07 -39.51
CA TRP A 285 -8.93 1.99 -40.57
C TRP A 285 -7.40 1.99 -40.71
N ASP A 286 -6.91 1.79 -41.93
CA ASP A 286 -5.47 1.65 -42.21
C ASP A 286 -4.77 2.99 -42.45
N GLY A 287 -5.46 4.09 -42.18
CA GLY A 287 -4.92 5.44 -42.24
C GLY A 287 -5.14 6.12 -43.59
N PRO A 288 -4.33 7.14 -43.92
CA PRO A 288 -4.52 8.01 -45.10
C PRO A 288 -4.57 7.33 -46.47
N GLU A 289 -4.18 6.06 -46.58
CA GLU A 289 -4.27 5.26 -47.83
C GLU A 289 -5.58 4.51 -47.98
N ASP A 290 -6.22 4.21 -46.85
CA ASP A 290 -7.47 3.49 -46.81
C ASP A 290 -8.61 4.49 -46.95
N VAL A 291 -8.66 5.06 -48.14
CA VAL A 291 -9.65 6.05 -48.55
C VAL A 291 -10.49 5.47 -49.66
N ASP A 292 -11.80 5.55 -49.47
CA ASP A 292 -12.74 5.11 -50.48
C ASP A 292 -13.09 6.29 -51.39
N LEU A 293 -12.60 6.28 -52.62
CA LEU A 293 -12.88 7.31 -53.63
C LEU A 293 -14.03 6.92 -54.58
N GLY A 294 -14.82 5.90 -54.23
CA GLY A 294 -16.01 5.46 -54.98
C GLY A 294 -15.70 4.86 -56.36
N GLY A 295 -14.44 4.47 -56.61
CA GLY A 295 -13.99 3.94 -57.90
C GLY A 295 -13.88 4.97 -59.03
N TYR A 296 -13.99 6.27 -58.72
CA TYR A 296 -13.92 7.34 -59.73
C TYR A 296 -12.50 7.82 -60.03
N GLU A 297 -11.56 7.50 -59.15
CA GLU A 297 -10.14 7.82 -59.34
C GLU A 297 -9.57 7.05 -60.55
N LYS A 298 -8.59 7.64 -61.23
CA LYS A 298 -7.69 6.88 -62.12
C LYS A 298 -6.50 6.50 -61.24
N GLU A 299 -5.95 5.30 -61.37
CA GLU A 299 -4.69 4.90 -60.71
C GLU A 299 -3.61 5.97 -60.96
N GLN A 300 -3.52 6.95 -60.05
CA GLN A 300 -2.49 7.97 -60.03
C GLN A 300 -1.56 7.51 -58.92
N GLN A 301 -0.36 7.10 -59.31
CA GLN A 301 0.69 6.75 -58.37
C GLN A 301 1.06 8.03 -57.62
N ALA A 302 0.51 8.23 -56.42
CA ALA A 302 1.09 9.16 -55.47
C ALA A 302 2.55 8.72 -55.20
N GLU A 303 3.44 9.69 -54.99
CA GLU A 303 4.85 9.40 -54.78
C GLU A 303 5.00 8.54 -53.51
N ASP A 304 5.70 7.41 -53.60
CA ASP A 304 5.84 6.43 -52.51
C ASP A 304 6.37 7.07 -51.20
N GLU A 305 7.17 8.15 -51.30
CA GLU A 305 7.72 8.89 -50.16
C GLU A 305 6.67 9.68 -49.38
N ASP A 306 5.70 10.33 -50.04
CA ASP A 306 4.63 11.10 -49.40
C ASP A 306 3.69 10.19 -48.62
N ILE A 307 3.40 9.02 -49.18
CA ILE A 307 2.57 7.99 -48.56
C ILE A 307 3.25 7.45 -47.28
N ALA A 308 4.56 7.18 -47.35
CA ALA A 308 5.32 6.71 -46.20
C ALA A 308 5.34 7.72 -45.03
N ASP A 309 5.50 9.03 -45.30
CA ASP A 309 5.42 10.07 -44.26
C ASP A 309 4.02 10.13 -43.62
N LEU A 310 2.96 10.00 -44.42
CA LEU A 310 1.58 9.96 -43.93
C LEU A 310 1.32 8.74 -43.03
N ARG A 311 1.79 7.54 -43.41
CA ARG A 311 1.73 6.34 -42.55
C ARG A 311 2.43 6.58 -41.23
N LEU A 312 3.63 7.16 -41.27
CA LEU A 312 4.45 7.42 -40.10
C LEU A 312 3.74 8.37 -39.13
N ARG A 313 3.16 9.48 -39.64
CA ARG A 313 2.40 10.44 -38.82
C ARG A 313 1.11 9.86 -38.26
N TYR A 314 0.40 9.01 -39.02
CA TYR A 314 -0.77 8.30 -38.53
C TYR A 314 -0.41 7.34 -37.39
N GLY A 315 0.68 6.57 -37.55
CA GLY A 315 1.22 5.74 -36.48
C GLY A 315 1.61 6.56 -35.25
N GLN A 316 2.25 7.71 -35.44
CA GLN A 316 2.58 8.64 -34.36
C GLN A 316 1.34 9.09 -33.57
N ALA A 317 0.27 9.43 -34.28
CA ALA A 317 -0.98 9.86 -33.67
C ALA A 317 -1.60 8.76 -32.80
N GLY A 318 -1.57 7.51 -33.26
CA GLY A 318 -2.07 6.40 -32.46
C GLY A 318 -1.20 6.08 -31.24
N LEU A 319 0.14 6.20 -31.33
CA LEU A 319 1.00 6.13 -30.14
C LEU A 319 0.71 7.28 -29.16
N ALA A 320 0.44 8.49 -29.66
CA ALA A 320 0.06 9.64 -28.84
C ALA A 320 -1.27 9.44 -28.10
N VAL A 321 -2.26 8.79 -28.73
CA VAL A 321 -3.55 8.42 -28.10
C VAL A 321 -3.33 7.53 -26.87
N ILE A 322 -2.39 6.59 -26.94
CA ILE A 322 -2.08 5.70 -25.80
C ILE A 322 -1.50 6.50 -24.62
N TYR A 323 -0.56 7.43 -24.87
CA TYR A 323 0.03 8.26 -23.82
C TYR A 323 -0.92 9.30 -23.22
N THR A 324 -1.94 9.72 -23.96
CA THR A 324 -2.92 10.72 -23.49
C THR A 324 -4.07 10.12 -22.70
N ASN A 325 -4.25 8.80 -22.75
CA ASN A 325 -5.33 8.10 -22.06
C ASN A 325 -5.25 8.30 -20.52
N PRO A 326 -6.25 8.96 -19.91
CA PRO A 326 -6.31 9.16 -18.47
C PRO A 326 -6.94 7.98 -17.72
N ASP A 327 -7.66 7.08 -18.41
CA ASP A 327 -8.40 5.98 -17.80
C ASP A 327 -7.48 4.76 -17.57
N PRO A 328 -7.24 4.34 -16.31
CA PRO A 328 -6.41 3.18 -16.00
C PRO A 328 -7.20 1.85 -16.00
N SER A 329 -8.47 1.85 -16.42
CA SER A 329 -9.32 0.66 -16.46
C SER A 329 -8.76 -0.46 -17.36
N LYS A 330 -9.15 -1.70 -17.07
CA LYS A 330 -8.73 -2.87 -17.87
C LYS A 330 -9.20 -2.76 -19.33
N SER A 331 -10.41 -2.26 -19.58
CA SER A 331 -10.95 -2.08 -20.94
C SER A 331 -10.21 -1.00 -21.72
N ALA A 332 -9.82 0.09 -21.07
CA ALA A 332 -9.03 1.14 -21.71
C ALA A 332 -7.61 0.67 -22.05
N LEU A 333 -7.03 -0.19 -21.19
CA LEU A 333 -5.74 -0.82 -21.45
C LEU A 333 -5.81 -1.79 -22.65
N GLU A 334 -6.87 -2.60 -22.74
CA GLU A 334 -7.08 -3.51 -23.87
C GLU A 334 -7.20 -2.74 -25.20
N GLY A 335 -7.94 -1.64 -25.22
CA GLY A 335 -7.99 -0.75 -26.38
C GLY A 335 -6.62 -0.15 -26.74
N SER A 336 -5.80 0.20 -25.75
CA SER A 336 -4.44 0.70 -25.97
C SER A 336 -3.52 -0.36 -26.58
N ILE A 337 -3.64 -1.62 -26.11
CA ILE A 337 -2.94 -2.78 -26.65
C ILE A 337 -3.38 -3.06 -28.10
N GLN A 338 -4.66 -2.90 -28.41
CA GLN A 338 -5.19 -3.06 -29.76
C GLN A 338 -4.59 -2.01 -30.72
N ILE A 339 -4.54 -0.74 -30.30
CA ILE A 339 -3.96 0.37 -31.09
C ILE A 339 -2.50 0.10 -31.41
N ILE A 340 -1.64 -0.15 -30.41
CA ILE A 340 -0.20 -0.36 -30.66
C ILE A 340 0.05 -1.61 -31.52
N THR A 341 -0.73 -2.67 -31.32
CA THR A 341 -0.62 -3.90 -32.11
C THR A 341 -0.99 -3.63 -33.57
N ARG A 342 -2.02 -2.82 -33.82
CA ARG A 342 -2.41 -2.48 -35.18
C ARG A 342 -1.39 -1.56 -35.86
N ILE A 343 -0.85 -0.58 -35.14
CA ILE A 343 0.18 0.34 -35.67
C ILE A 343 1.49 -0.39 -35.96
N ALA A 344 1.90 -1.29 -35.07
CA ALA A 344 3.09 -2.13 -35.31
C ALA A 344 2.94 -2.94 -36.60
N LYS A 345 1.74 -3.48 -36.87
CA LYS A 345 1.42 -4.20 -38.12
C LYS A 345 1.47 -3.30 -39.34
N LEU A 346 0.86 -2.12 -39.25
CA LEU A 346 0.79 -1.16 -40.36
C LEU A 346 2.16 -0.62 -40.77
N LEU A 347 3.11 -0.57 -39.83
CA LEU A 347 4.46 -0.03 -40.06
C LEU A 347 5.54 -1.12 -40.18
N ASP A 348 5.15 -2.40 -40.28
CA ASP A 348 6.07 -3.55 -40.33
C ASP A 348 7.03 -3.65 -39.14
N LEU A 349 6.61 -3.15 -37.97
CA LEU A 349 7.37 -3.16 -36.71
C LEU A 349 6.90 -4.24 -35.72
N ASP A 350 6.09 -5.19 -36.16
CA ASP A 350 5.51 -6.27 -35.34
C ASP A 350 6.53 -7.07 -34.54
N GLN A 351 7.70 -7.32 -35.13
CA GLN A 351 8.78 -8.07 -34.48
C GLN A 351 9.30 -7.36 -33.21
N SER A 352 9.02 -6.05 -33.08
CA SER A 352 9.40 -5.21 -31.95
C SER A 352 8.33 -5.15 -30.85
N SER A 353 7.11 -5.64 -31.12
CA SER A 353 6.02 -5.69 -30.14
C SER A 353 6.22 -6.89 -29.21
N THR A 354 6.46 -6.61 -27.93
CA THR A 354 6.66 -7.63 -26.89
C THR A 354 5.37 -8.05 -26.20
N ILE A 355 4.20 -7.63 -26.70
CA ILE A 355 2.90 -7.87 -26.05
C ILE A 355 2.58 -9.38 -26.13
N PRO A 356 2.70 -10.13 -25.01
CA PRO A 356 2.52 -11.57 -25.02
C PRO A 356 1.03 -11.93 -25.05
N GLY A 357 0.74 -13.16 -25.51
CA GLY A 357 -0.47 -13.86 -25.10
C GLY A 357 -0.40 -14.27 -23.62
N ASP A 358 -1.57 -14.47 -23.00
CA ASP A 358 -1.93 -14.55 -21.57
C ASP A 358 -1.04 -15.30 -20.53
N SER A 359 0.15 -15.84 -20.83
CA SER A 359 0.80 -16.80 -19.90
C SER A 359 2.19 -16.46 -19.35
N GLU A 360 3.06 -15.70 -20.02
CA GLU A 360 4.44 -15.46 -19.52
C GLU A 360 4.92 -14.01 -19.71
N LEU A 361 5.61 -13.48 -18.70
CA LEU A 361 6.22 -12.14 -18.74
C LEU A 361 7.45 -12.15 -19.66
N PRO A 362 7.54 -11.28 -20.68
CA PRO A 362 8.58 -11.33 -21.68
C PRO A 362 9.86 -10.63 -21.21
N THR A 363 11.00 -10.95 -21.80
CA THR A 363 12.18 -10.09 -21.69
C THR A 363 12.07 -8.97 -22.72
N VAL A 364 12.11 -7.71 -22.27
CA VAL A 364 12.05 -6.55 -23.17
C VAL A 364 13.43 -5.94 -23.33
N THR A 365 13.86 -5.79 -24.58
CA THR A 365 15.10 -5.09 -24.95
C THR A 365 14.76 -3.99 -25.95
N PHE A 366 15.24 -2.78 -25.72
CA PHE A 366 15.10 -1.65 -26.65
C PHE A 366 16.31 -0.72 -26.54
N ASP A 367 16.57 0.06 -27.59
CA ASP A 367 17.60 1.11 -27.52
C ASP A 367 17.04 2.33 -26.77
N ALA A 368 17.55 2.54 -25.56
CA ALA A 368 17.16 3.66 -24.70
C ALA A 368 17.85 4.98 -25.02
N GLY A 369 18.87 5.00 -25.88
CA GLY A 369 19.53 6.23 -26.34
C GLY A 369 18.54 7.32 -26.77
N PRO A 370 17.66 7.07 -27.76
CA PRO A 370 16.70 8.06 -28.23
C PRO A 370 15.68 8.47 -27.15
N ILE A 371 15.19 7.50 -26.37
CA ILE A 371 14.10 7.71 -25.40
C ILE A 371 14.58 8.39 -24.11
N SER A 372 15.82 8.16 -23.69
CA SER A 372 16.38 8.72 -22.46
C SER A 372 16.56 10.25 -22.50
N SER A 373 16.59 10.84 -23.69
CA SER A 373 16.68 12.29 -23.90
C SER A 373 15.38 13.05 -23.63
N THR A 374 14.30 12.32 -23.35
CA THR A 374 12.94 12.86 -23.21
C THR A 374 12.76 13.66 -21.90
N SER A 375 12.00 14.75 -21.96
CA SER A 375 11.62 15.54 -20.78
C SER A 375 10.14 15.35 -20.42
N ARG A 376 9.72 15.83 -19.24
CA ARG A 376 8.28 15.88 -18.89
C ARG A 376 7.44 16.66 -19.89
N ALA A 377 8.01 17.65 -20.58
CA ALA A 377 7.31 18.43 -21.59
C ALA A 377 6.98 17.59 -22.84
N SER A 378 7.77 16.56 -23.14
CA SER A 378 7.55 15.67 -24.28
C SER A 378 6.31 14.77 -24.12
N LEU A 379 5.78 14.64 -22.90
CA LEU A 379 4.53 13.91 -22.61
C LEU A 379 3.27 14.80 -22.67
N LEU A 380 3.42 16.10 -22.97
CA LEU A 380 2.29 17.01 -23.14
C LEU A 380 1.58 16.72 -24.47
N PRO A 381 0.23 16.82 -24.54
CA PRO A 381 -0.54 16.52 -25.75
C PRO A 381 0.01 17.19 -27.01
N ASN A 382 0.33 18.48 -26.93
CA ASN A 382 0.86 19.25 -28.07
C ASN A 382 2.24 18.77 -28.54
N ALA A 383 3.05 18.19 -27.64
CA ALA A 383 4.38 17.70 -27.96
C ALA A 383 4.34 16.27 -28.52
N LEU A 384 3.30 15.48 -28.24
CA LEU A 384 3.20 14.07 -28.67
C LEU A 384 3.05 13.91 -30.19
N LEU A 385 2.56 14.93 -30.89
CA LEU A 385 2.46 14.93 -32.36
C LEU A 385 3.63 15.65 -33.05
N ALA A 386 4.61 16.15 -32.29
CA ALA A 386 5.80 16.77 -32.86
C ALA A 386 6.68 15.72 -33.54
N SER A 387 7.10 15.95 -34.77
CA SER A 387 7.85 14.99 -35.60
C SER A 387 9.13 14.46 -34.93
N SER A 388 9.74 15.25 -34.06
CA SER A 388 10.98 14.93 -33.34
C SER A 388 10.77 14.19 -32.01
N ASN A 389 9.53 13.88 -31.61
CA ASN A 389 9.27 13.26 -30.31
C ASN A 389 9.68 11.78 -30.27
N PRO A 390 10.69 11.39 -29.46
CA PRO A 390 11.21 10.02 -29.45
C PRO A 390 10.25 9.00 -28.83
N LEU A 391 9.20 9.42 -28.11
CA LEU A 391 8.23 8.51 -27.50
C LEU A 391 7.14 8.05 -28.46
N THR A 392 6.78 8.92 -29.41
CA THR A 392 5.66 8.70 -30.33
C THR A 392 6.09 8.61 -31.77
N HIS A 393 7.30 9.05 -32.15
CA HIS A 393 7.84 8.76 -33.46
C HIS A 393 8.00 7.25 -33.63
N PRO A 394 7.24 6.61 -34.55
CA PRO A 394 7.25 5.17 -34.68
C PRO A 394 8.65 4.65 -35.02
N SER A 395 9.12 3.74 -34.19
CA SER A 395 10.44 3.11 -34.25
C SER A 395 10.39 1.85 -33.40
N THR A 396 11.30 0.91 -33.66
CA THR A 396 11.48 -0.29 -32.81
C THR A 396 11.56 0.08 -31.33
N SER A 397 12.37 1.09 -30.97
CA SER A 397 12.50 1.53 -29.58
C SER A 397 11.21 2.08 -28.99
N SER A 398 10.51 2.97 -29.70
CA SER A 398 9.25 3.56 -29.20
C SER A 398 8.15 2.51 -28.98
N ILE A 399 8.02 1.53 -29.89
CA ILE A 399 7.02 0.47 -29.81
C ILE A 399 7.36 -0.52 -28.70
N SER A 400 8.63 -0.96 -28.61
CA SER A 400 9.05 -1.87 -27.54
C SER A 400 8.93 -1.22 -26.16
N PHE A 401 9.30 0.06 -26.03
CA PHE A 401 9.13 0.82 -24.78
C PHE A 401 7.66 0.96 -24.39
N LEU A 402 6.81 1.41 -25.31
CA LEU A 402 5.38 1.57 -25.03
C LEU A 402 4.71 0.22 -24.74
N GLY A 403 5.08 -0.84 -25.46
CA GLY A 403 4.65 -2.21 -25.17
C GLY A 403 5.02 -2.65 -23.75
N ALA A 404 6.25 -2.38 -23.32
CA ALA A 404 6.69 -2.68 -21.95
C ALA A 404 5.92 -1.89 -20.88
N ILE A 405 5.62 -0.61 -21.16
CA ILE A 405 4.75 0.20 -20.30
C ILE A 405 3.36 -0.43 -20.22
N LEU A 406 2.74 -0.83 -21.33
CA LEU A 406 1.40 -1.44 -21.33
C LEU A 406 1.37 -2.77 -20.55
N ILE A 407 2.39 -3.61 -20.68
CA ILE A 407 2.52 -4.84 -19.86
C ILE A 407 2.73 -4.48 -18.37
N SER A 408 3.47 -3.41 -18.09
CA SER A 408 3.61 -2.88 -16.72
C SER A 408 2.26 -2.40 -16.16
N LEU A 409 1.42 -1.75 -16.97
CA LEU A 409 0.06 -1.37 -16.56
C LEU A 409 -0.83 -2.59 -16.34
N GLN A 410 -0.72 -3.62 -17.18
CA GLN A 410 -1.47 -4.87 -17.01
C GLN A 410 -1.10 -5.57 -15.71
N THR A 411 0.20 -5.69 -15.42
CA THR A 411 0.70 -6.29 -14.17
C THR A 411 0.30 -5.46 -12.96
N LEU A 412 0.38 -4.13 -13.01
CA LEU A 412 -0.10 -3.26 -11.94
C LEU A 412 -1.62 -3.38 -11.72
N ASN A 413 -2.41 -3.52 -12.78
CA ASN A 413 -3.85 -3.80 -12.69
C ASN A 413 -4.13 -5.15 -12.01
N GLU A 414 -3.36 -6.20 -12.30
CA GLU A 414 -3.46 -7.50 -11.61
C GLU A 414 -3.09 -7.41 -10.12
N LEU A 415 -2.09 -6.59 -9.80
CA LEU A 415 -1.68 -6.25 -8.44
C LEU A 415 -2.64 -5.25 -7.76
N GLY A 416 -3.66 -4.79 -8.48
CA GLY A 416 -4.70 -3.84 -8.08
C GLY A 416 -4.18 -2.46 -7.68
N HIS A 417 -3.20 -1.97 -8.42
CA HIS A 417 -2.68 -0.61 -8.38
C HIS A 417 -2.81 0.07 -9.77
N PRO A 418 -4.03 0.37 -10.23
CA PRO A 418 -4.27 0.95 -11.55
C PRO A 418 -3.70 2.37 -11.68
N ILE A 419 -2.85 2.61 -12.68
CA ILE A 419 -2.29 3.94 -13.01
C ILE A 419 -2.37 4.21 -14.53
N PRO A 420 -2.43 5.47 -14.97
CA PRO A 420 -2.48 5.79 -16.40
C PRO A 420 -1.10 5.67 -17.07
N CYS A 421 -1.09 5.45 -18.39
CA CYS A 421 0.13 5.24 -19.18
C CYS A 421 1.14 6.38 -19.05
N ARG A 422 0.66 7.63 -19.07
CA ARG A 422 1.51 8.81 -18.86
C ARG A 422 2.27 8.76 -17.53
N THR A 423 1.62 8.32 -16.46
CA THR A 423 2.23 8.23 -15.13
C THR A 423 3.31 7.16 -15.11
N ALA A 424 3.04 5.97 -15.67
CA ALA A 424 4.03 4.91 -15.78
C ALA A 424 5.27 5.35 -16.59
N ALA A 425 5.06 6.01 -17.73
CA ALA A 425 6.15 6.54 -18.55
C ALA A 425 6.96 7.61 -17.80
N ASN A 426 6.29 8.49 -17.04
CA ASN A 426 6.95 9.50 -16.22
C ASN A 426 7.78 8.88 -15.09
N ILE A 427 7.29 7.80 -14.45
CA ILE A 427 8.02 7.04 -13.42
C ILE A 427 9.30 6.42 -14.00
N CYS A 428 9.20 5.80 -15.18
CA CYS A 428 10.35 5.15 -15.81
C CYS A 428 11.43 6.16 -16.25
N LEU A 429 11.02 7.28 -16.87
CA LEU A 429 11.95 8.22 -17.52
C LEU A 429 12.46 9.32 -16.59
N ASN A 430 11.57 9.93 -15.80
CA ASN A 430 11.83 11.22 -15.14
C ASN A 430 11.91 11.14 -13.60
N SER A 431 11.52 10.02 -12.98
CA SER A 431 11.56 9.88 -11.52
C SER A 431 12.95 9.53 -11.02
N ASN A 432 13.29 10.02 -9.81
CA ASN A 432 14.49 9.61 -9.10
C ASN A 432 14.26 8.29 -8.34
N GLU A 433 15.32 7.77 -7.70
CA GLU A 433 15.25 6.54 -6.91
C GLU A 433 14.21 6.61 -5.79
N ASP A 434 14.16 7.72 -5.04
CA ASP A 434 13.22 7.90 -3.93
C ASP A 434 11.75 7.87 -4.39
N MET A 435 11.42 8.54 -5.52
CA MET A 435 10.08 8.54 -6.09
C MET A 435 9.69 7.14 -6.59
N GLN A 436 10.60 6.43 -7.28
CA GLN A 436 10.33 5.05 -7.69
C GLN A 436 10.12 4.12 -6.49
N LEU A 437 10.91 4.29 -5.42
CA LEU A 437 10.75 3.52 -4.19
C LEU A 437 9.43 3.83 -3.48
N SER A 438 9.00 5.09 -3.45
CA SER A 438 7.70 5.44 -2.87
C SER A 438 6.52 4.83 -3.64
N GLU A 439 6.60 4.81 -4.97
CA GLU A 439 5.58 4.17 -5.81
C GLU A 439 5.60 2.65 -5.64
N LEU A 440 6.78 2.03 -5.60
CA LEU A 440 6.91 0.60 -5.30
C LEU A 440 6.26 0.24 -3.96
N ARG A 441 6.49 1.03 -2.91
CA ARG A 441 5.85 0.84 -1.60
C ARG A 441 4.33 0.98 -1.69
N SER A 442 3.83 1.95 -2.46
CA SER A 442 2.39 2.11 -2.71
C SER A 442 1.78 0.88 -3.39
N VAL A 443 2.48 0.30 -4.37
CA VAL A 443 2.09 -0.97 -5.02
C VAL A 443 2.06 -2.10 -3.98
N VAL A 444 3.12 -2.27 -3.19
CA VAL A 444 3.21 -3.30 -2.14
C VAL A 444 2.07 -3.17 -1.12
N THR A 445 1.78 -1.97 -0.64
CA THR A 445 0.67 -1.71 0.27
C THR A 445 -0.68 -1.99 -0.37
N SER A 446 -0.85 -1.69 -1.67
CA SER A 446 -2.07 -2.03 -2.42
C SER A 446 -2.26 -3.55 -2.50
N ILE A 447 -1.18 -4.30 -2.71
CA ILE A 447 -1.18 -5.76 -2.73
C ILE A 447 -1.59 -6.30 -1.36
N THR A 448 -0.97 -5.85 -0.27
CA THR A 448 -1.22 -6.40 1.08
C THR A 448 -2.62 -6.07 1.62
N ASN A 449 -3.19 -4.91 1.27
CA ASN A 449 -4.51 -4.49 1.73
C ASN A 449 -5.68 -5.22 1.08
N GLN A 450 -5.50 -5.77 -0.12
CA GLN A 450 -6.59 -6.42 -0.85
C GLN A 450 -6.89 -7.81 -0.26
N THR A 451 -8.15 -8.05 0.07
CA THR A 451 -8.66 -9.19 0.87
C THR A 451 -8.75 -10.56 0.19
N ARG A 452 -8.13 -10.76 -0.98
CA ARG A 452 -8.19 -12.06 -1.69
C ARG A 452 -7.31 -13.11 -1.03
N SER A 453 -7.93 -14.09 -0.36
CA SER A 453 -7.28 -15.28 0.18
C SER A 453 -6.79 -16.22 -0.94
N GLY A 454 -5.57 -16.77 -0.81
CA GLY A 454 -5.01 -17.77 -1.75
C GLY A 454 -4.18 -17.20 -2.91
N ARG A 455 -3.48 -16.08 -2.72
CA ARG A 455 -2.60 -15.51 -3.76
C ARG A 455 -1.35 -16.35 -3.95
N ASN A 456 -0.91 -16.44 -5.20
CA ASN A 456 0.40 -16.96 -5.51
C ASN A 456 1.47 -15.87 -5.31
N TRP A 457 2.02 -15.80 -4.11
CA TRP A 457 3.09 -14.85 -3.77
C TRP A 457 4.39 -15.06 -4.54
N GLY A 458 4.64 -16.28 -5.03
CA GLY A 458 5.72 -16.55 -5.97
C GLY A 458 5.54 -15.78 -7.29
N LYS A 459 4.32 -15.81 -7.85
CA LYS A 459 3.96 -15.02 -9.05
C LYS A 459 4.07 -13.52 -8.78
N ILE A 460 3.61 -13.05 -7.62
CA ILE A 460 3.70 -11.62 -7.23
C ILE A 460 5.16 -11.17 -7.15
N ARG A 461 6.04 -11.96 -6.55
CA ARG A 461 7.48 -11.67 -6.52
C ARG A 461 8.05 -11.56 -7.93
N GLN A 462 7.72 -12.49 -8.83
CA GLN A 462 8.15 -12.44 -10.23
C GLN A 462 7.64 -11.17 -10.94
N GLN A 463 6.37 -10.80 -10.74
CA GLN A 463 5.80 -9.57 -11.30
C GLN A 463 6.51 -8.31 -10.79
N LEU A 464 6.79 -8.21 -9.49
CA LEU A 464 7.49 -7.06 -8.90
C LEU A 464 8.95 -6.96 -9.36
N LEU A 465 9.64 -8.09 -9.48
CA LEU A 465 11.00 -8.12 -10.04
C LEU A 465 11.00 -7.76 -11.52
N TRP A 466 10.04 -8.27 -12.29
CA TRP A 466 9.89 -7.91 -13.70
C TRP A 466 9.56 -6.42 -13.87
N LEU A 467 8.71 -5.83 -13.02
CA LEU A 467 8.45 -4.38 -13.05
C LEU A 467 9.71 -3.54 -12.77
N ARG A 468 10.74 -4.11 -12.13
CA ARG A 468 12.00 -3.42 -11.87
C ARG A 468 12.89 -3.37 -13.12
N ASP A 469 13.03 -4.45 -13.86
CA ASP A 469 14.04 -4.56 -14.93
C ASP A 469 13.53 -5.02 -16.31
N TRP A 470 12.25 -5.38 -16.43
CA TRP A 470 11.60 -5.95 -17.61
C TRP A 470 12.29 -7.22 -18.14
N GLN A 471 12.89 -8.03 -17.26
CA GLN A 471 13.55 -9.28 -17.62
C GLN A 471 12.77 -10.51 -17.12
N ALA A 472 12.68 -11.54 -17.96
CA ALA A 472 12.09 -12.82 -17.59
C ALA A 472 13.04 -13.68 -16.74
N ASP A 473 14.35 -13.58 -17.03
CA ASP A 473 15.40 -14.27 -16.26
C ASP A 473 16.19 -13.24 -15.44
N HIS A 474 16.07 -13.31 -14.12
CA HIS A 474 16.66 -12.35 -13.18
C HIS A 474 18.14 -12.66 -12.89
N SER A 475 18.91 -13.15 -13.86
CA SER A 475 20.34 -13.42 -13.71
C SER A 475 21.13 -12.10 -13.73
N GLU A 476 22.14 -11.96 -12.86
CA GLU A 476 22.96 -10.74 -12.75
C GLU A 476 23.86 -10.53 -13.98
N ARG A 477 23.30 -10.01 -15.06
CA ARG A 477 24.09 -9.54 -16.21
C ARG A 477 24.58 -8.13 -15.97
N LYS A 478 25.88 -7.98 -15.70
CA LYS A 478 26.50 -6.73 -15.21
C LYS A 478 26.53 -5.53 -16.18
N ASP A 479 26.07 -5.64 -17.43
CA ASP A 479 26.44 -4.66 -18.48
C ASP A 479 25.32 -4.14 -19.38
N GLN A 480 24.06 -4.13 -18.95
CA GLN A 480 22.98 -3.45 -19.72
C GLN A 480 22.27 -2.43 -18.85
N GLY A 481 22.02 -1.23 -19.40
CA GLY A 481 21.12 -0.26 -18.77
C GLY A 481 19.77 -0.93 -18.57
N TYR A 482 19.44 -1.28 -17.33
CA TYR A 482 18.12 -1.85 -17.03
C TYR A 482 17.07 -0.75 -17.17
N HIS A 483 15.93 -1.07 -17.77
CA HIS A 483 14.92 -0.08 -18.16
C HIS A 483 13.48 -0.43 -17.72
N GLY A 484 13.30 -1.08 -16.57
CA GLY A 484 11.96 -1.31 -16.01
C GLY A 484 11.26 -0.07 -15.46
N LEU A 485 10.09 -0.23 -14.86
CA LEU A 485 9.37 0.86 -14.18
C LEU A 485 10.12 1.35 -12.93
N PHE A 486 10.72 0.43 -12.16
CA PHE A 486 11.44 0.72 -10.91
C PHE A 486 12.96 0.50 -11.03
N TRP A 487 13.52 0.68 -12.22
CA TRP A 487 14.90 0.29 -12.54
C TRP A 487 15.99 0.98 -11.72
N ARG A 488 15.74 2.19 -11.20
CA ARG A 488 16.69 2.91 -10.35
C ARG A 488 16.75 2.33 -8.93
N VAL A 489 15.72 1.57 -8.52
CA VAL A 489 15.67 0.92 -7.22
C VAL A 489 16.55 -0.33 -7.26
N PRO A 490 17.55 -0.45 -6.36
CA PRO A 490 18.40 -1.63 -6.30
C PRO A 490 17.60 -2.90 -5.99
N ARG A 491 18.01 -4.04 -6.56
CA ARG A 491 17.31 -5.33 -6.40
C ARG A 491 17.09 -5.70 -4.94
N HIS A 492 18.14 -5.55 -4.13
CA HIS A 492 18.08 -5.89 -2.71
C HIS A 492 17.05 -5.03 -1.94
N VAL A 493 16.81 -3.79 -2.36
CA VAL A 493 15.77 -2.94 -1.76
C VAL A 493 14.38 -3.47 -2.14
N VAL A 494 14.17 -3.82 -3.41
CA VAL A 494 12.91 -4.43 -3.87
C VAL A 494 12.62 -5.75 -3.13
N GLU A 495 13.61 -6.63 -3.05
CA GLU A 495 13.51 -7.91 -2.33
C GLU A 495 13.27 -7.71 -0.82
N THR A 496 13.80 -6.65 -0.23
CA THR A 496 13.52 -6.29 1.18
C THR A 496 12.06 -5.87 1.37
N GLU A 497 11.50 -5.06 0.47
CA GLU A 497 10.07 -4.68 0.51
C GLU A 497 9.15 -5.89 0.25
N ILE A 498 9.56 -6.81 -0.65
CA ILE A 498 8.86 -8.10 -0.86
C ILE A 498 8.88 -8.95 0.41
N LEU A 499 10.02 -9.08 1.09
CA LEU A 499 10.11 -9.81 2.36
C LEU A 499 9.16 -9.21 3.40
N LYS A 500 9.15 -7.89 3.56
CA LYS A 500 8.20 -7.22 4.48
C LYS A 500 6.74 -7.53 4.13
N ALA A 501 6.40 -7.51 2.84
CA ALA A 501 5.04 -7.83 2.36
C ALA A 501 4.63 -9.28 2.66
N LEU A 502 5.54 -10.24 2.46
CA LEU A 502 5.29 -11.65 2.80
C LEU A 502 5.05 -11.86 4.29
N LEU A 503 5.83 -11.17 5.14
CA LEU A 503 5.65 -11.23 6.60
C LEU A 503 4.32 -10.60 7.03
N GLU A 504 3.91 -9.49 6.41
CA GLU A 504 2.61 -8.87 6.66
C GLU A 504 1.43 -9.78 6.26
N ALA A 505 1.57 -10.44 5.10
CA ALA A 505 0.61 -11.39 4.53
C ALA A 505 0.58 -12.76 5.23
N ARG A 506 1.50 -13.00 6.17
CA ARG A 506 1.66 -14.26 6.94
C ARG A 506 2.15 -15.46 6.13
N GLU A 507 2.85 -15.20 5.03
CA GLU A 507 3.47 -16.22 4.16
C GLU A 507 4.87 -16.60 4.65
N TYR A 508 4.96 -17.04 5.91
CA TYR A 508 6.25 -17.23 6.57
C TYR A 508 7.07 -18.35 5.97
N GLN A 509 6.45 -19.45 5.54
CA GLN A 509 7.16 -20.60 4.94
C GLN A 509 7.81 -20.19 3.61
N LEU A 510 7.05 -19.53 2.74
CA LEU A 510 7.58 -19.03 1.48
C LEU A 510 8.68 -17.98 1.68
N ALA A 511 8.56 -17.12 2.70
CA ALA A 511 9.61 -16.19 3.07
C ALA A 511 10.89 -16.92 3.55
N VAL A 512 10.76 -17.99 4.34
CA VAL A 512 11.90 -18.83 4.75
C VAL A 512 12.55 -19.49 3.54
N ASP A 513 11.76 -20.14 2.67
CA ASP A 513 12.26 -20.84 1.48
C ASP A 513 13.07 -19.93 0.54
N ILE A 514 12.61 -18.68 0.36
CA ILE A 514 13.26 -17.71 -0.54
C ILE A 514 14.48 -17.05 0.10
N PHE A 515 14.39 -16.64 1.37
CA PHE A 515 15.36 -15.73 1.99
C PHE A 515 16.35 -16.39 2.95
N THR A 516 16.18 -17.66 3.29
CA THR A 516 17.09 -18.37 4.23
C THR A 516 17.93 -19.47 3.57
N ASN A 517 17.73 -19.73 2.28
CA ASN A 517 18.62 -20.58 1.50
C ASN A 517 19.87 -19.80 1.07
N TRP A 518 20.88 -19.74 1.94
CA TRP A 518 22.03 -18.83 1.80
C TRP A 518 22.85 -18.98 0.50
N GLU A 519 22.74 -20.11 -0.21
CA GLU A 519 23.40 -20.30 -1.51
C GLU A 519 22.71 -19.54 -2.66
N SER A 520 21.41 -19.28 -2.53
CA SER A 520 20.57 -18.65 -3.57
C SER A 520 19.77 -17.44 -3.10
N ALA A 521 19.88 -17.10 -1.80
CA ALA A 521 19.14 -16.01 -1.19
C ALA A 521 19.49 -14.66 -1.84
N PRO A 522 18.49 -13.85 -2.21
CA PRO A 522 18.73 -12.56 -2.86
C PRO A 522 19.22 -11.46 -1.89
N LEU A 523 19.19 -11.72 -0.58
CA LEU A 523 19.56 -10.79 0.49
C LEU A 523 20.64 -11.38 1.38
N GLN A 524 21.46 -10.51 1.96
CA GLN A 524 22.46 -10.92 2.96
C GLN A 524 21.78 -11.31 4.29
N PRO A 525 22.35 -12.24 5.08
CA PRO A 525 21.74 -12.68 6.35
C PRO A 525 21.42 -11.52 7.30
N ALA A 526 22.29 -10.51 7.38
CA ALA A 526 22.09 -9.32 8.20
C ALA A 526 20.88 -8.46 7.74
N GLN A 527 20.62 -8.39 6.43
CA GLN A 527 19.47 -7.66 5.89
C GLN A 527 18.16 -8.39 6.19
N VAL A 528 18.15 -9.72 6.06
CA VAL A 528 17.01 -10.56 6.43
C VAL A 528 16.73 -10.44 7.93
N GLU A 529 17.77 -10.52 8.77
CA GLU A 529 17.64 -10.37 10.22
C GLU A 529 17.01 -9.02 10.59
N ALA A 530 17.50 -7.92 10.00
CA ALA A 530 16.98 -6.59 10.24
C ALA A 530 15.51 -6.44 9.80
N ALA A 531 15.17 -6.90 8.60
CA ALA A 531 13.80 -6.82 8.08
C ALA A 531 12.81 -7.65 8.92
N VAL A 532 13.21 -8.85 9.35
CA VAL A 532 12.39 -9.72 10.21
C VAL A 532 12.23 -9.09 11.60
N LYS A 533 13.29 -8.51 12.17
CA LYS A 533 13.25 -7.78 13.43
C LYS A 533 12.26 -6.61 13.39
N ASP A 534 12.33 -5.80 12.34
CA ASP A 534 11.44 -4.64 12.16
C ASP A 534 9.98 -5.09 12.00
N ALA A 535 9.72 -6.14 11.23
CA ALA A 535 8.38 -6.71 11.08
C ALA A 535 7.84 -7.28 12.41
N ASN A 536 8.71 -7.91 13.21
CA ASN A 536 8.35 -8.45 14.52
C ASN A 536 7.94 -7.32 15.48
N PHE A 537 8.75 -6.26 15.57
CA PHE A 537 8.42 -5.10 16.39
C PHE A 537 7.20 -4.35 15.89
N THR A 538 7.00 -4.22 14.58
CA THR A 538 5.78 -3.62 14.02
C THR A 538 4.54 -4.43 14.42
N ALA A 539 4.60 -5.76 14.40
CA ALA A 539 3.50 -6.61 14.85
C ALA A 539 3.28 -6.56 16.37
N TYR A 540 4.34 -6.43 17.15
CA TYR A 540 4.33 -6.32 18.60
C TYR A 540 3.75 -4.97 19.06
N ASP A 541 4.24 -3.85 18.51
CA ASP A 541 3.87 -2.50 18.90
C ASP A 541 2.40 -2.19 18.55
N ASN A 542 1.89 -2.76 17.46
CA ASN A 542 0.49 -2.62 17.04
C ASN A 542 -0.47 -3.63 17.71
N ALA A 543 0.00 -4.46 18.65
CA ALA A 543 -0.86 -5.43 19.32
C ALA A 543 -1.75 -4.79 20.39
N SER A 544 -3.01 -5.23 20.46
CA SER A 544 -3.98 -4.71 21.45
C SER A 544 -3.92 -5.40 22.82
N ASN A 545 -3.22 -6.53 22.92
CA ASN A 545 -3.06 -7.30 24.15
C ASN A 545 -1.77 -8.14 24.09
N GLY A 546 -1.26 -8.53 25.25
CA GLY A 546 -0.01 -9.30 25.37
C GLY A 546 -0.11 -10.81 25.07
N ASN A 547 -1.27 -11.35 24.70
CA ASN A 547 -1.42 -12.80 24.53
C ASN A 547 -0.79 -13.28 23.21
N ARG A 548 0.28 -14.07 23.30
CA ARG A 548 1.00 -14.66 22.16
C ARG A 548 0.17 -15.57 21.24
N THR A 549 -1.05 -15.93 21.62
CA THR A 549 -1.91 -16.82 20.82
C THR A 549 -2.98 -16.08 20.00
N ARG A 550 -3.12 -14.75 20.16
CA ARG A 550 -4.15 -13.96 19.46
C ARG A 550 -3.61 -12.62 18.94
N GLY A 551 -4.24 -12.09 17.90
CA GLY A 551 -3.99 -10.73 17.39
C GLY A 551 -2.55 -10.49 16.90
N GLY A 552 -2.06 -9.26 17.11
CA GLY A 552 -0.70 -8.83 16.71
C GLY A 552 0.42 -9.58 17.43
N MET A 553 0.21 -9.95 18.70
CA MET A 553 1.18 -10.75 19.46
C MET A 553 1.37 -12.15 18.89
N LYS A 554 0.30 -12.79 18.39
CA LYS A 554 0.43 -14.04 17.63
C LYS A 554 1.27 -13.86 16.38
N ARG A 555 1.02 -12.80 15.62
CA ARG A 555 1.81 -12.49 14.41
C ARG A 555 3.29 -12.33 14.74
N ALA A 556 3.64 -11.54 15.76
CA ALA A 556 5.02 -11.39 16.23
C ALA A 556 5.66 -12.73 16.63
N HIS A 557 4.90 -13.57 17.37
CA HIS A 557 5.36 -14.89 17.78
C HIS A 557 5.56 -15.86 16.60
N ASP A 558 4.63 -15.90 15.65
CA ASP A 558 4.70 -16.75 14.46
C ASP A 558 5.89 -16.35 13.57
N ILE A 559 6.14 -15.04 13.37
CA ILE A 559 7.33 -14.54 12.65
C ILE A 559 8.61 -15.02 13.36
N LEU A 560 8.69 -14.85 14.68
CA LEU A 560 9.86 -15.28 15.45
C LEU A 560 10.08 -16.79 15.30
N GLN A 561 9.02 -17.58 15.40
CA GLN A 561 9.09 -19.04 15.33
C GLN A 561 9.58 -19.52 13.96
N ALA A 562 9.17 -18.87 12.87
CA ALA A 562 9.58 -19.24 11.51
C ALA A 562 11.09 -19.03 11.26
N PHE A 563 11.67 -17.95 11.80
CA PHE A 563 13.07 -17.59 11.50
C PHE A 563 14.08 -18.00 12.59
N LYS A 564 13.62 -18.41 13.78
CA LYS A 564 14.49 -18.73 14.93
C LYS A 564 15.56 -19.79 14.65
N SER A 565 15.25 -20.83 13.87
CA SER A 565 16.22 -21.88 13.51
C SER A 565 17.37 -21.37 12.65
N HIS A 566 17.15 -20.32 11.87
CA HIS A 566 18.12 -19.75 10.94
C HIS A 566 19.00 -18.67 11.59
N PHE A 567 18.58 -18.13 12.74
CA PHE A 567 19.28 -17.08 13.49
C PHE A 567 19.46 -17.45 14.97
N SER A 568 19.91 -18.67 15.27
CA SER A 568 20.07 -19.17 16.65
C SER A 568 21.03 -18.35 17.51
N ASP A 569 22.04 -17.75 16.89
CA ASP A 569 23.09 -17.00 17.57
C ASP A 569 22.76 -15.51 17.71
N SER A 570 21.70 -15.03 17.04
CA SER A 570 21.29 -13.63 17.10
C SER A 570 20.84 -13.23 18.51
N VAL A 571 21.50 -12.21 19.04
CA VAL A 571 21.12 -11.57 20.32
C VAL A 571 19.74 -10.91 20.19
N SER A 572 19.45 -10.28 19.05
CA SER A 572 18.16 -9.62 18.81
C SER A 572 17.00 -10.62 18.88
N PHE A 573 17.13 -11.81 18.31
CA PHE A 573 16.08 -12.84 18.35
C PHE A 573 15.85 -13.38 19.76
N LYS A 574 16.93 -13.58 20.53
CA LYS A 574 16.84 -13.98 21.95
C LYS A 574 16.13 -12.91 22.78
N GLN A 575 16.44 -11.64 22.55
CA GLN A 575 15.78 -10.51 23.22
C GLN A 575 14.30 -10.43 22.86
N ILE A 576 13.93 -10.55 21.57
CA ILE A 576 12.52 -10.56 21.13
C ILE A 576 11.76 -11.74 21.74
N GLN A 577 12.38 -12.93 21.80
CA GLN A 577 11.78 -14.10 22.43
C GLN A 577 11.47 -13.84 23.91
N ALA A 578 12.43 -13.28 24.64
CA ALA A 578 12.28 -12.93 26.05
C ALA A 578 11.24 -11.82 26.25
N LEU A 579 11.17 -10.85 25.34
CA LEU A 579 10.16 -9.80 25.38
C LEU A 579 8.75 -10.37 25.20
N ILE A 580 8.56 -11.24 24.19
CA ILE A 580 7.26 -11.88 23.93
C ILE A 580 6.84 -12.77 25.11
N SER A 581 7.77 -13.50 25.74
CA SER A 581 7.46 -14.34 26.91
C SER A 581 7.07 -13.50 28.13
N ALA A 582 7.82 -12.43 28.44
CA ALA A 582 7.49 -11.49 29.52
C ALA A 582 6.11 -10.86 29.30
N THR A 583 5.86 -10.37 28.08
CA THR A 583 4.58 -9.71 27.72
C THR A 583 3.41 -10.69 27.82
N HIS A 584 3.60 -11.94 27.39
CA HIS A 584 2.59 -12.98 27.51
C HIS A 584 2.29 -13.32 28.97
N ALA A 585 3.31 -13.47 29.80
CA ALA A 585 3.13 -13.73 31.22
C ALA A 585 2.44 -12.55 31.94
N LEU A 586 2.81 -11.30 31.62
CA LEU A 586 2.13 -10.11 32.14
C LEU A 586 0.66 -10.02 31.73
N SER A 587 0.29 -10.54 30.55
CA SER A 587 -1.10 -10.49 30.08
C SER A 587 -2.11 -11.32 30.89
N TYR A 588 -1.63 -12.20 31.79
CA TYR A 588 -2.47 -12.93 32.73
C TYR A 588 -2.85 -12.11 33.98
N TYR A 589 -2.25 -10.94 34.16
CA TYR A 589 -2.52 -10.03 35.26
C TYR A 589 -3.34 -8.82 34.78
N SER A 590 -4.18 -8.28 35.65
CA SER A 590 -4.83 -7.00 35.39
C SER A 590 -3.78 -5.89 35.45
N LEU A 591 -3.60 -5.17 34.35
CA LEU A 591 -2.66 -4.05 34.29
C LEU A 591 -3.32 -2.91 33.52
N THR A 592 -3.57 -1.80 34.22
CA THR A 592 -4.15 -0.57 33.67
C THR A 592 -3.24 0.59 34.03
N LEU A 593 -2.56 1.15 33.02
CA LEU A 593 -1.65 2.29 33.23
C LEU A 593 -2.40 3.62 33.21
N GLN A 594 -3.46 3.71 32.39
CA GLN A 594 -4.35 4.87 32.27
C GLN A 594 -5.81 4.40 32.43
N HIS A 595 -6.66 5.26 32.98
CA HIS A 595 -8.06 4.91 33.24
C HIS A 595 -8.79 4.58 31.92
N GLY A 596 -9.32 3.36 31.80
CA GLY A 596 -10.12 2.93 30.66
C GLY A 596 -9.36 2.39 29.44
N VAL A 597 -8.02 2.39 29.44
CA VAL A 597 -7.21 1.86 28.32
C VAL A 597 -6.55 0.54 28.73
N PRO A 598 -6.80 -0.58 28.02
CA PRO A 598 -6.14 -1.85 28.32
C PRO A 598 -4.65 -1.79 28.01
N PHE A 599 -3.85 -2.57 28.74
CA PHE A 599 -2.41 -2.63 28.55
C PHE A 599 -2.01 -3.07 27.14
N GLN A 600 -1.26 -2.22 26.45
CA GLN A 600 -0.69 -2.50 25.13
C GLN A 600 0.80 -2.89 25.27
N PRO A 601 1.27 -3.93 24.56
CA PRO A 601 2.67 -4.37 24.59
C PRO A 601 3.71 -3.27 24.34
N VAL A 602 3.42 -2.33 23.42
CA VAL A 602 4.29 -1.17 23.14
C VAL A 602 4.68 -0.39 24.41
N SER A 603 3.81 -0.38 25.41
CA SER A 603 4.05 0.30 26.69
C SER A 603 5.28 -0.26 27.41
N ILE A 604 5.62 -1.54 27.25
CA ILE A 604 6.82 -2.14 27.86
C ILE A 604 8.08 -1.56 27.23
N ARG A 605 8.13 -1.47 25.90
CA ARG A 605 9.32 -1.02 25.16
C ARG A 605 9.60 0.46 25.33
N VAL A 606 8.56 1.26 25.53
CA VAL A 606 8.67 2.72 25.70
C VAL A 606 8.88 3.10 27.18
N HIS A 607 8.61 2.20 28.13
CA HIS A 607 8.80 2.47 29.56
C HIS A 607 10.29 2.57 29.90
N SER A 608 10.68 3.60 30.66
CA SER A 608 12.06 3.79 31.12
C SER A 608 12.54 2.67 32.05
N ASP A 609 11.65 2.19 32.91
CA ASP A 609 11.90 1.06 33.82
C ASP A 609 10.77 0.02 33.81
N PRO A 610 10.79 -0.96 32.88
CA PRO A 610 9.71 -1.94 32.76
C PRO A 610 9.50 -2.84 33.98
N LEU A 611 10.50 -2.98 34.87
CA LEU A 611 10.35 -3.77 36.09
C LEU A 611 9.38 -3.13 37.09
N SER A 612 9.23 -1.80 37.08
CA SER A 612 8.21 -1.10 37.87
C SER A 612 6.77 -1.48 37.48
N LEU A 613 6.55 -2.06 36.30
CA LEU A 613 5.22 -2.58 35.93
C LEU A 613 4.79 -3.72 36.85
N ILE A 614 5.74 -4.47 37.44
CA ILE A 614 5.46 -5.54 38.40
C ILE A 614 4.87 -4.97 39.70
N GLU A 615 5.31 -3.80 40.14
CA GLU A 615 4.73 -3.09 41.28
C GLU A 615 3.25 -2.77 41.02
N LYS A 616 2.94 -2.22 39.84
CA LYS A 616 1.54 -1.95 39.44
C LYS A 616 0.71 -3.23 39.33
N VAL A 617 1.30 -4.34 38.89
CA VAL A 617 0.64 -5.65 38.88
C VAL A 617 0.31 -6.08 40.32
N LEU A 618 1.24 -5.92 41.26
CA LEU A 618 1.04 -6.25 42.67
C LEU A 618 -0.05 -5.40 43.32
N ASP A 619 -0.14 -4.11 42.98
CA ASP A 619 -1.17 -3.19 43.49
C ASP A 619 -2.56 -3.50 42.94
N GLN A 620 -2.68 -3.81 41.65
CA GLN A 620 -3.96 -4.01 40.99
C GLN A 620 -4.53 -5.42 41.14
N ASN A 621 -3.71 -6.41 41.50
CA ASN A 621 -4.11 -7.81 41.62
C ASN A 621 -3.91 -8.29 43.06
N SER A 622 -5.00 -8.32 43.84
CA SER A 622 -4.97 -8.85 45.20
C SER A 622 -4.39 -10.26 45.23
N LYS A 623 -3.47 -10.54 46.17
CA LYS A 623 -2.79 -11.84 46.35
C LYS A 623 -1.84 -12.27 45.24
N SER A 624 -1.56 -11.43 44.23
CA SER A 624 -0.56 -11.76 43.21
C SER A 624 0.85 -11.96 43.79
N TYR A 625 1.15 -11.36 44.94
CA TYR A 625 2.40 -11.59 45.69
C TYR A 625 2.65 -13.07 46.03
N THR A 626 1.61 -13.91 46.10
CA THR A 626 1.75 -15.37 46.33
C THR A 626 2.38 -16.13 45.17
N LYS A 627 2.38 -15.55 43.97
CA LYS A 627 2.92 -16.15 42.74
C LYS A 627 4.34 -15.64 42.44
N LEU A 628 5.21 -15.65 43.44
CA LEU A 628 6.56 -15.09 43.34
C LEU A 628 7.36 -15.67 42.16
N ASP A 629 7.33 -17.00 41.96
CA ASP A 629 8.11 -17.62 40.88
C ASP A 629 7.68 -17.15 39.48
N ASP A 630 6.39 -16.89 39.28
CA ASP A 630 5.86 -16.32 38.03
C ASP A 630 6.38 -14.89 37.84
N LEU A 631 6.35 -14.05 38.89
CA LEU A 631 6.85 -12.67 38.85
C LEU A 631 8.36 -12.62 38.61
N LEU A 632 9.12 -13.52 39.23
CA LEU A 632 10.57 -13.67 38.98
C LEU A 632 10.84 -14.07 37.54
N SER A 633 10.04 -14.99 36.98
CA SER A 633 10.17 -15.39 35.58
C SER A 633 9.90 -14.22 34.62
N ILE A 634 8.95 -13.34 34.94
CA ILE A 634 8.68 -12.12 34.17
C ILE A 634 9.88 -11.19 34.24
N GLY A 635 10.43 -10.96 35.44
CA GLY A 635 11.62 -10.13 35.65
C GLY A 635 12.84 -10.61 34.86
N ARG A 636 13.16 -11.90 34.95
CA ARG A 636 14.25 -12.53 34.19
C ARG A 636 14.09 -12.31 32.68
N ASN A 637 12.87 -12.50 32.17
CA ASN A 637 12.58 -12.30 30.75
C ASN A 637 12.67 -10.81 30.34
N LEU A 638 12.29 -9.86 31.21
CA LEU A 638 12.49 -8.43 30.94
C LEU A 638 13.97 -8.05 30.89
N VAL A 639 14.79 -8.57 31.82
CA VAL A 639 16.25 -8.35 31.78
C VAL A 639 16.86 -8.99 30.52
N ALA A 640 16.47 -10.22 30.19
CA ALA A 640 16.93 -10.92 28.99
C ALA A 640 16.46 -10.24 27.69
N ALA A 641 15.36 -9.48 27.72
CA ALA A 641 14.89 -8.64 26.62
C ALA A 641 15.69 -7.35 26.43
N GLY A 642 16.66 -7.06 27.32
CA GLY A 642 17.54 -5.90 27.26
C GLY A 642 17.12 -4.72 28.14
N PHE A 643 16.20 -4.92 29.10
CA PHE A 643 15.79 -3.88 30.04
C PHE A 643 16.54 -4.02 31.37
N PRO A 644 17.60 -3.22 31.62
CA PRO A 644 18.36 -3.31 32.86
C PRO A 644 17.51 -2.84 34.05
N PRO A 645 17.72 -3.41 35.26
CA PRO A 645 17.12 -2.89 36.49
C PRO A 645 17.75 -1.54 36.84
N SER A 646 17.14 -0.44 36.39
CA SER A 646 17.50 0.90 36.88
C SER A 646 16.67 1.21 38.12
N VAL A 647 17.34 1.51 39.23
CA VAL A 647 16.70 2.07 40.43
C VAL A 647 16.71 3.58 40.25
N SER A 648 15.53 4.16 40.00
CA SER A 648 15.34 5.60 39.92
C SER A 648 15.11 6.16 41.33
N ASP A 649 16.15 6.18 42.16
CA ASP A 649 16.14 6.99 43.38
C ASP A 649 16.74 8.36 43.04
N ASP A 650 15.87 9.37 42.94
CA ASP A 650 16.17 10.79 42.67
C ASP A 650 16.91 11.49 43.85
N ASP A 651 17.42 10.74 44.82
CA ASP A 651 17.92 11.28 46.10
C ASP A 651 19.26 10.67 46.60
N SER A 652 19.99 9.92 45.75
CA SER A 652 21.33 9.42 46.13
C SER A 652 22.44 9.96 45.21
N HIS A 653 23.31 10.80 45.78
CA HIS A 653 24.51 11.37 45.15
C HIS A 653 25.64 10.36 44.86
N TYR A 654 25.32 9.07 44.72
CA TYR A 654 26.29 8.04 44.35
C TYR A 654 25.86 7.45 43.01
N GLU A 655 26.61 7.78 41.97
CA GLU A 655 26.52 7.11 40.67
C GLU A 655 26.67 5.59 40.89
N HIS A 656 25.57 4.86 40.84
CA HIS A 656 25.61 3.40 40.80
C HIS A 656 26.19 3.01 39.43
N PRO A 657 27.34 2.32 39.37
CA PRO A 657 27.87 1.85 38.11
C PRO A 657 26.85 0.87 37.49
N PRO A 658 26.64 0.91 36.16
CA PRO A 658 25.79 -0.05 35.48
C PRO A 658 26.26 -1.48 35.79
N PRO A 659 25.36 -2.47 35.88
CA PRO A 659 25.74 -3.86 36.14
C PRO A 659 26.85 -4.30 35.18
N SER A 660 27.95 -4.79 35.75
CA SER A 660 29.13 -5.23 35.00
C SER A 660 28.89 -6.47 34.15
N SER A 661 27.85 -7.27 34.46
CA SER A 661 27.51 -8.50 33.75
C SER A 661 25.98 -8.74 33.64
N SER A 662 25.57 -9.56 32.67
CA SER A 662 24.17 -9.96 32.49
C SER A 662 23.62 -10.77 33.66
N GLU A 663 24.47 -11.50 34.40
CA GLU A 663 24.04 -12.28 35.56
C GLU A 663 23.74 -11.36 36.76
N ASP A 664 24.56 -10.33 36.96
CA ASP A 664 24.35 -9.32 38.01
C ASP A 664 23.02 -8.58 37.83
N ALA A 665 22.68 -8.25 36.58
CA ALA A 665 21.40 -7.61 36.25
C ALA A 665 20.20 -8.51 36.58
N ILE A 666 20.31 -9.82 36.37
CA ILE A 666 19.25 -10.78 36.73
C ILE A 666 19.09 -10.83 38.25
N VAL A 667 20.18 -10.97 38.99
CA VAL A 667 20.16 -11.04 40.47
C VAL A 667 19.56 -9.77 41.08
N MET A 668 19.93 -8.59 40.58
CA MET A 668 19.34 -7.33 41.05
C MET A 668 17.84 -7.22 40.74
N ALA A 669 17.41 -7.65 39.56
CA ALA A 669 15.99 -7.66 39.21
C ALA A 669 15.19 -8.63 40.10
N GLU A 670 15.73 -9.82 40.39
CA GLU A 670 15.09 -10.77 41.30
C GLU A 670 14.94 -10.21 42.71
N ARG A 671 16.01 -9.62 43.28
CA ARG A 671 15.97 -8.98 44.60
C ARG A 671 14.94 -7.86 44.66
N ARG A 672 14.85 -7.04 43.61
CA ARG A 672 13.84 -5.98 43.49
C ARG A 672 12.42 -6.55 43.50
N ILE A 673 12.15 -7.60 42.71
CA ILE A 673 10.82 -8.23 42.63
C ILE A 673 10.45 -8.89 43.95
N ILE A 674 11.38 -9.56 44.62
CA ILE A 674 11.16 -10.15 45.94
C ILE A 674 10.79 -9.06 46.95
N SER A 675 11.52 -7.94 46.95
CA SER A 675 11.23 -6.78 47.80
C SER A 675 9.82 -6.23 47.56
N LEU A 676 9.43 -6.06 46.28
CA LEU A 676 8.08 -5.63 45.90
C LEU A 676 7.01 -6.64 46.38
N ALA A 677 7.22 -7.94 46.20
CA ALA A 677 6.30 -8.98 46.66
C ALA A 677 6.14 -8.99 48.19
N ILE A 678 7.25 -8.81 48.94
CA ILE A 678 7.22 -8.66 50.40
C ILE A 678 6.39 -7.43 50.79
N SER A 679 6.63 -6.29 50.16
CA SER A 679 5.88 -5.06 50.47
C SER A 679 4.37 -5.21 50.21
N SER A 680 3.99 -5.90 49.14
CA SER A 680 2.60 -6.21 48.79
C SER A 680 1.95 -7.22 49.75
N ALA A 681 2.71 -8.21 50.22
CA ALA A 681 2.23 -9.14 51.25
C ALA A 681 1.96 -8.41 52.58
N LEU A 682 2.86 -7.51 52.99
CA LEU A 682 2.71 -6.69 54.19
C LEU A 682 1.53 -5.72 54.09
N SER A 683 1.34 -5.06 52.94
CA SER A 683 0.18 -4.17 52.71
C SER A 683 -1.15 -4.93 52.73
N SER A 684 -1.14 -6.21 52.34
CA SER A 684 -2.28 -7.13 52.44
C SER A 684 -2.45 -7.79 53.81
N ASN A 685 -1.64 -7.41 54.80
CA ASN A 685 -1.59 -7.99 56.15
C ASN A 685 -1.26 -9.49 56.22
N ASP A 686 -0.50 -10.01 55.24
CA ASP A 686 -0.04 -11.40 55.17
C ASP A 686 1.44 -11.51 55.56
N PHE A 687 1.71 -11.37 56.86
CA PHE A 687 3.06 -11.45 57.40
C PHE A 687 3.71 -12.83 57.20
N GLY A 688 2.92 -13.91 57.20
CA GLY A 688 3.44 -15.27 57.05
C GLY A 688 4.12 -15.49 55.70
N THR A 689 3.51 -15.00 54.62
CA THR A 689 4.09 -15.07 53.27
C THR A 689 5.33 -14.18 53.14
N ALA A 690 5.31 -12.98 53.71
CA ALA A 690 6.49 -12.09 53.74
C ALA A 690 7.68 -12.74 54.47
N TYR A 691 7.43 -13.33 55.65
CA TYR A 691 8.44 -14.02 56.46
C TYR A 691 9.04 -15.22 55.72
N SER A 692 8.21 -16.02 55.04
CA SER A 692 8.68 -17.20 54.30
C SER A 692 9.56 -16.82 53.10
N TYR A 693 9.20 -15.78 52.33
CA TYR A 693 10.02 -15.30 51.22
C TYR A 693 11.38 -14.77 51.67
N ILE A 694 11.42 -14.03 52.78
CA ILE A 694 12.69 -13.54 53.33
C ILE A 694 13.59 -14.72 53.72
N LEU A 695 13.07 -15.68 54.49
CA LEU A 695 13.86 -16.79 54.98
C LEU A 695 14.33 -17.76 53.89
N THR A 696 13.58 -17.87 52.79
CA THR A 696 13.89 -18.84 51.72
C THR A 696 14.66 -18.23 50.55
N ARG A 697 14.56 -16.91 50.33
CA ARG A 697 15.12 -16.24 49.14
C ARG A 697 16.14 -15.13 49.43
N LEU A 698 16.10 -14.48 50.60
CA LEU A 698 16.98 -13.36 50.94
C LEU A 698 18.02 -13.69 52.02
N THR A 699 17.94 -14.84 52.68
CA THR A 699 18.93 -15.34 53.63
C THR A 699 20.23 -15.71 52.92
N PRO A 700 21.39 -15.21 53.37
CA PRO A 700 22.68 -15.61 52.80
C PRO A 700 22.92 -17.11 52.99
N PRO A 701 23.44 -17.83 51.98
CA PRO A 701 23.67 -19.27 52.05
C PRO A 701 24.70 -19.69 53.12
N THR A 702 25.51 -18.76 53.64
CA THR A 702 26.39 -18.95 54.79
C THR A 702 25.67 -19.36 56.09
N HIS A 703 24.35 -19.24 56.15
CA HIS A 703 23.52 -19.66 57.29
C HIS A 703 22.69 -20.94 57.02
N LEU A 704 22.84 -21.58 55.84
CA LEU A 704 22.18 -22.84 55.49
C LEU A 704 23.19 -24.01 55.56
N PRO A 705 22.85 -25.17 56.13
CA PRO A 705 23.81 -26.28 56.36
C PRO A 705 24.30 -27.00 55.09
N THR A 706 23.90 -26.60 53.88
CA THR A 706 24.17 -27.31 52.62
C THR A 706 24.30 -26.35 51.42
N SER A 707 25.41 -25.59 51.28
CA SER A 707 25.87 -25.11 49.96
C SER A 707 27.26 -24.44 50.00
N PRO A 708 28.01 -24.46 48.87
CA PRO A 708 29.35 -23.91 48.77
C PRO A 708 29.34 -22.37 48.71
N LEU A 709 30.47 -21.76 49.13
CA LEU A 709 30.67 -20.32 49.21
C LEU A 709 30.69 -19.65 47.82
N THR A 710 29.78 -18.71 47.58
CA THR A 710 29.91 -17.65 46.58
C THR A 710 29.65 -16.30 47.24
N ASP A 711 30.70 -15.49 47.37
CA ASP A 711 30.59 -14.08 47.76
C ASP A 711 29.92 -13.29 46.62
N PRO A 712 28.81 -12.56 46.86
CA PRO A 712 28.28 -11.66 45.85
C PRO A 712 29.14 -10.39 45.79
N VAL A 713 29.73 -10.13 44.62
CA VAL A 713 30.45 -8.89 44.26
C VAL A 713 29.52 -7.65 44.27
N VAL A 714 28.19 -7.86 44.30
CA VAL A 714 27.16 -6.83 44.17
C VAL A 714 26.75 -6.26 45.53
N LYS A 715 26.91 -4.94 45.74
CA LYS A 715 26.35 -4.21 46.88
C LYS A 715 24.82 -4.31 46.87
N ASP A 716 24.27 -5.07 47.82
CA ASP A 716 22.83 -5.32 47.93
C ASP A 716 22.16 -4.31 48.86
N ASP A 717 21.68 -3.19 48.30
CA ASP A 717 20.98 -2.16 49.08
C ASP A 717 19.44 -2.38 49.16
N ILE A 718 18.93 -3.39 48.46
CA ILE A 718 17.47 -3.64 48.33
C ILE A 718 17.01 -4.63 49.40
N SER A 719 17.75 -5.72 49.59
CA SER A 719 17.31 -6.83 50.44
C SER A 719 17.19 -6.43 51.92
N TRP A 720 18.16 -5.70 52.48
CA TRP A 720 18.12 -5.31 53.89
C TRP A 720 16.93 -4.38 54.21
N ARG A 721 16.58 -3.46 53.28
CA ARG A 721 15.43 -2.55 53.42
C ARG A 721 14.11 -3.33 53.47
N ALA A 722 13.95 -4.32 52.59
CA ALA A 722 12.78 -5.19 52.57
C ALA A 722 12.60 -5.96 53.89
N VAL A 723 13.71 -6.54 54.40
CA VAL A 723 13.71 -7.29 55.66
C VAL A 723 13.45 -6.38 56.86
N TYR A 724 14.08 -5.20 56.90
CA TYR A 724 13.84 -4.20 57.94
C TYR A 724 12.37 -3.78 57.98
N ASN A 725 11.78 -3.48 56.81
CA ASN A 725 10.38 -3.12 56.67
C ASN A 725 9.42 -4.22 57.16
N ALA A 726 9.73 -5.49 56.89
CA ALA A 726 8.98 -6.62 57.42
C ALA A 726 9.14 -6.77 58.95
N GLY A 727 10.34 -6.54 59.51
CA GLY A 727 10.58 -6.61 60.95
C GLY A 727 9.84 -5.53 61.75
N ARG A 728 9.78 -4.29 61.23
CA ARG A 728 9.04 -3.17 61.84
C ARG A 728 7.53 -3.22 61.61
N TYR A 729 7.06 -4.09 60.73
CA TYR A 729 5.64 -4.15 60.35
C TYR A 729 4.74 -4.45 61.56
N ARG A 730 3.65 -3.68 61.69
CA ARG A 730 2.58 -3.92 62.64
C ARG A 730 1.26 -3.98 61.88
N SER A 731 0.46 -4.99 62.18
CA SER A 731 -0.90 -5.07 61.64
C SER A 731 -1.72 -3.86 62.14
N PRO A 732 -2.32 -3.05 61.25
CA PRO A 732 -3.16 -1.93 61.65
C PRO A 732 -4.52 -2.37 62.21
N VAL A 733 -4.93 -3.63 61.99
CA VAL A 733 -6.18 -4.18 62.52
C VAL A 733 -5.88 -4.85 63.87
N PRO A 734 -6.41 -4.34 65.00
CA PRO A 734 -6.30 -5.02 66.28
C PRO A 734 -7.09 -6.33 66.20
N SER A 735 -6.39 -7.46 66.15
CA SER A 735 -6.98 -8.79 66.11
C SER A 735 -7.58 -9.12 67.48
N THR A 736 -8.86 -8.84 67.64
CA THR A 736 -9.67 -9.13 68.86
C THR A 736 -9.78 -10.63 69.16
N SER A 737 -9.19 -11.50 68.33
CA SER A 737 -9.21 -12.96 68.42
C SER A 737 -7.81 -13.61 68.40
N SER A 738 -6.71 -12.85 68.52
CA SER A 738 -5.37 -13.43 68.54
C SER A 738 -5.05 -14.01 69.92
N THR A 739 -4.64 -15.28 69.97
CA THR A 739 -4.15 -15.90 71.22
C THR A 739 -2.81 -15.28 71.62
N LEU A 740 -2.50 -15.19 72.92
CA LEU A 740 -1.19 -14.71 73.39
C LEU A 740 -0.04 -15.43 72.69
N GLN A 741 -0.16 -16.74 72.54
CA GLN A 741 0.84 -17.56 71.85
C GLN A 741 1.10 -17.10 70.41
N SER A 742 0.05 -16.72 69.67
CA SER A 742 0.19 -16.20 68.30
C SER A 742 0.87 -14.83 68.25
N GLN A 743 0.68 -14.00 69.26
CA GLN A 743 1.35 -12.70 69.37
C GLN A 743 2.84 -12.87 69.71
N ILE A 744 3.17 -13.81 70.61
CA ILE A 744 4.54 -14.15 70.99
C ILE A 744 5.30 -14.73 69.79
N THR A 745 4.70 -15.64 69.03
CA THR A 745 5.34 -16.20 67.83
C THR A 745 5.58 -15.15 66.76
N GLN A 746 4.59 -14.27 66.49
CA GLN A 746 4.73 -13.19 65.53
C GLN A 746 5.81 -12.16 65.93
N LEU A 747 5.88 -11.78 67.21
CA LEU A 747 6.96 -10.91 67.73
C LEU A 747 8.32 -11.59 67.63
N SER A 748 8.42 -12.89 67.94
CA SER A 748 9.66 -13.65 67.77
C SER A 748 10.12 -13.67 66.31
N GLN A 749 9.20 -13.85 65.35
CA GLN A 749 9.51 -13.84 63.93
C GLN A 749 9.98 -12.44 63.48
N ARG A 750 9.35 -11.36 63.96
CA ARG A 750 9.78 -9.99 63.69
C ARG A 750 11.16 -9.68 64.23
N MET A 751 11.48 -10.13 65.45
CA MET A 751 12.83 -9.99 66.02
C MET A 751 13.89 -10.73 65.22
N GLU A 752 13.55 -11.91 64.69
CA GLU A 752 14.42 -12.68 63.81
C GLU A 752 14.70 -11.93 62.50
N LEU A 753 13.67 -11.37 61.86
CA LEU A 753 13.84 -10.54 60.67
C LEU A 753 14.71 -9.30 60.95
N LEU A 754 14.51 -8.61 62.07
CA LEU A 754 15.35 -7.47 62.46
C LEU A 754 16.81 -7.88 62.70
N SER A 755 17.05 -9.06 63.27
CA SER A 755 18.40 -9.59 63.43
C SER A 755 19.05 -9.92 62.07
N LEU A 756 18.27 -10.41 61.11
CA LEU A 756 18.72 -10.67 59.75
C LEU A 756 19.02 -9.35 59.00
N ALA A 757 18.23 -8.31 59.22
CA ALA A 757 18.49 -6.97 58.67
C ALA A 757 19.83 -6.39 59.14
N LEU A 758 20.25 -6.66 60.39
CA LEU A 758 21.58 -6.26 60.89
C LEU A 758 22.73 -6.95 60.13
N VAL A 759 22.50 -8.20 59.70
CA VAL A 759 23.50 -8.98 58.95
C VAL A 759 23.58 -8.52 57.50
N LEU A 760 22.45 -8.16 56.90
CA LEU A 760 22.38 -7.74 55.49
C LEU A 760 22.74 -6.27 55.25
N ALA A 761 22.81 -5.44 56.29
CA ALA A 761 23.05 -4.00 56.15
C ALA A 761 24.42 -3.73 55.47
N PRO A 762 24.46 -3.01 54.34
CA PRO A 762 25.69 -2.81 53.57
C PRO A 762 26.63 -1.75 54.16
N SER A 763 26.10 -0.87 55.02
CA SER A 763 26.86 0.17 55.72
C SER A 763 26.43 0.24 57.20
N PRO A 764 27.22 0.88 58.07
CA PRO A 764 26.87 1.02 59.50
C PRO A 764 25.77 2.06 59.76
N ASP A 765 25.42 2.91 58.78
CA ASP A 765 24.47 4.02 58.93
C ASP A 765 23.05 3.61 59.38
N PRO A 766 22.43 2.53 58.83
CA PRO A 766 21.08 2.11 59.26
C PRO A 766 21.06 1.31 60.58
N LEU A 767 22.21 0.90 61.13
CA LEU A 767 22.27 0.04 62.32
C LEU A 767 21.55 0.62 63.56
N PRO A 768 21.65 1.93 63.89
CA PRO A 768 20.94 2.50 65.02
C PRO A 768 19.42 2.38 64.90
N GLU A 769 18.88 2.52 63.69
CA GLU A 769 17.44 2.42 63.43
C GLU A 769 16.94 0.97 63.57
N ILE A 770 17.72 0.02 63.06
CA ILE A 770 17.43 -1.42 63.15
C ILE A 770 17.49 -1.89 64.61
N LEU A 771 18.54 -1.53 65.35
CA LEU A 771 18.70 -1.87 66.78
C LEU A 771 17.60 -1.22 67.64
N GLY A 772 17.22 0.02 67.32
CA GLY A 772 16.13 0.71 67.99
C GLY A 772 14.77 0.02 67.78
N ALA A 773 14.52 -0.53 66.60
CA ALA A 773 13.33 -1.34 66.34
C ALA A 773 13.40 -2.70 67.05
N TRP A 774 14.58 -3.33 67.08
CA TRP A 774 14.79 -4.62 67.74
C TRP A 774 14.57 -4.53 69.26
N ARG A 775 15.12 -3.51 69.92
CA ARG A 775 14.93 -3.27 71.36
C ARG A 775 13.45 -3.11 71.72
N ARG A 776 12.69 -2.37 70.90
CA ARG A 776 11.24 -2.20 71.10
C ARG A 776 10.49 -3.54 71.00
N CYS A 777 10.86 -4.41 70.07
CA CYS A 777 10.27 -5.74 69.98
C CYS A 777 10.66 -6.64 71.17
N ASP A 778 11.88 -6.52 71.68
CA ASP A 778 12.35 -7.27 72.87
C ASP A 778 11.60 -6.87 74.15
N GLU A 779 11.39 -5.56 74.34
CA GLU A 779 10.57 -5.02 75.43
C GLU A 779 9.10 -5.48 75.32
N GLU A 780 8.52 -5.47 74.12
CA GLU A 780 7.14 -5.98 73.91
C GLU A 780 7.02 -7.48 74.16
N LEU A 781 8.01 -8.26 73.74
CA LEU A 781 8.03 -9.71 73.93
C LEU A 781 8.26 -10.10 75.39
N SER A 782 9.05 -9.34 76.16
CA SER A 782 9.19 -9.55 77.60
C SER A 782 7.86 -9.29 78.33
N ASN A 783 7.17 -8.20 77.99
CA ASN A 783 5.84 -7.89 78.54
C ASN A 783 4.79 -8.98 78.23
N LEU A 784 4.76 -9.51 76.99
CA LEU A 784 3.83 -10.58 76.63
C LEU A 784 4.14 -11.90 77.34
N ARG A 785 5.42 -12.24 77.54
CA ARG A 785 5.81 -13.44 78.32
C ARG A 785 5.47 -13.30 79.80
N THR A 786 5.65 -12.11 80.38
CA THR A 786 5.20 -11.83 81.74
C THR A 786 3.69 -12.02 81.84
N ARG A 787 2.93 -11.49 80.88
CA ARG A 787 1.48 -11.69 80.82
C ARG A 787 1.07 -13.15 80.61
N GLU A 788 1.77 -13.91 79.78
CA GLU A 788 1.57 -15.36 79.62
C GLU A 788 1.79 -16.09 80.94
N SER A 789 2.87 -15.79 81.67
CA SER A 789 3.10 -16.36 83.00
C SER A 789 2.05 -15.95 84.03
N GLU A 790 1.52 -14.72 83.94
CA GLU A 790 0.43 -14.26 84.81
C GLU A 790 -0.90 -14.96 84.47
N GLU A 791 -1.19 -15.22 83.19
CA GLU A 791 -2.38 -15.98 82.77
C GLU A 791 -2.26 -17.47 83.14
N GLU A 792 -1.06 -18.06 83.06
CA GLU A 792 -0.77 -19.42 83.54
C GLU A 792 -0.94 -19.52 85.07
N ASP A 793 -0.33 -18.61 85.83
CA ASP A 793 -0.51 -18.54 87.29
C ASP A 793 -1.98 -18.27 87.68
N ALA A 794 -2.73 -17.49 86.88
CA ALA A 794 -4.16 -17.24 87.08
C ALA A 794 -5.03 -18.46 86.71
N TRP A 795 -4.62 -19.26 85.73
CA TRP A 795 -5.28 -20.50 85.36
C TRP A 795 -5.04 -21.59 86.40
N ASP A 796 -3.80 -21.72 86.87
CA ASP A 796 -3.41 -22.61 87.97
C ASP A 796 -4.23 -22.29 89.24
N THR A 797 -4.33 -21.01 89.60
CA THR A 797 -5.14 -20.58 90.76
C THR A 797 -6.65 -20.74 90.56
N LYS A 798 -7.17 -20.69 89.32
CA LYS A 798 -8.57 -21.03 89.03
C LYS A 798 -8.83 -22.53 89.07
N GLY A 799 -7.89 -23.35 88.58
CA GLY A 799 -7.94 -24.81 88.68
C GLY A 799 -7.91 -25.28 90.13
N ASP A 800 -7.06 -24.68 90.95
CA ASP A 800 -6.99 -24.91 92.39
C ASP A 800 -8.32 -24.58 93.11
N ASN A 801 -8.97 -23.47 92.75
CA ASN A 801 -10.27 -23.08 93.32
C ASN A 801 -11.46 -23.89 92.78
N LEU A 802 -11.33 -24.53 91.62
CA LEU A 802 -12.35 -25.39 90.99
C LEU A 802 -12.21 -26.87 91.36
N SER A 803 -11.48 -27.21 92.44
CA SER A 803 -11.50 -28.54 93.11
C SER A 803 -12.91 -29.06 93.49
N SER A 804 -13.98 -28.30 93.24
CA SER A 804 -15.37 -28.73 93.32
C SER A 804 -15.97 -28.88 91.91
N VAL A 805 -15.48 -29.83 91.10
CA VAL A 805 -16.27 -30.34 89.97
C VAL A 805 -17.43 -31.17 90.53
N PRO A 806 -18.71 -30.85 90.25
CA PRO A 806 -19.83 -31.63 90.76
C PRO A 806 -19.84 -33.04 90.15
N GLY A 807 -19.44 -34.05 90.94
CA GLY A 807 -19.62 -35.47 90.60
C GLY A 807 -18.37 -36.38 90.56
N GLY A 808 -17.16 -35.88 90.87
CA GLY A 808 -15.96 -36.72 91.01
C GLY A 808 -15.61 -36.99 92.48
N PHE A 809 -15.22 -38.23 92.82
CA PHE A 809 -14.73 -38.60 94.15
C PHE A 809 -13.56 -37.69 94.56
N GLY A 810 -13.72 -36.91 95.64
CA GLY A 810 -12.66 -36.05 96.17
C GLY A 810 -11.54 -36.86 96.83
N PRO A 811 -10.27 -36.41 96.75
CA PRO A 811 -9.14 -37.10 97.34
C PRO A 811 -9.21 -37.10 98.87
N THR A 812 -8.60 -38.10 99.50
CA THR A 812 -8.60 -38.28 100.96
C THR A 812 -7.71 -37.24 101.66
N ASP A 813 -8.00 -36.91 102.93
CA ASP A 813 -7.33 -35.81 103.68
C ASP A 813 -5.79 -35.92 103.69
N SER A 814 -5.22 -37.12 103.61
CA SER A 814 -3.75 -37.30 103.54
C SER A 814 -3.13 -36.89 102.21
N GLU A 815 -3.88 -36.99 101.10
CA GLU A 815 -3.40 -36.61 99.76
C GLU A 815 -3.49 -35.10 99.55
N ARG A 816 -4.47 -34.43 100.18
CA ARG A 816 -4.56 -32.96 100.21
C ARG A 816 -3.39 -32.31 100.94
N ASP A 817 -3.00 -32.83 102.11
CA ASP A 817 -1.85 -32.32 102.85
C ASP A 817 -0.53 -32.51 102.09
N ALA A 818 -0.35 -33.65 101.40
CA ALA A 818 0.84 -33.90 100.59
C ALA A 818 0.92 -32.94 99.39
N PHE A 819 -0.20 -32.70 98.72
CA PHE A 819 -0.29 -31.77 97.59
C PHE A 819 -0.08 -30.32 98.05
N GLU A 820 -0.67 -29.92 99.17
CA GLU A 820 -0.51 -28.57 99.76
C GLU A 820 0.93 -28.32 100.25
N THR A 821 1.60 -29.35 100.77
CA THR A 821 3.01 -29.29 101.17
C THR A 821 3.95 -29.16 99.96
N GLN A 822 3.69 -29.91 98.88
CA GLN A 822 4.41 -29.77 97.61
C GLN A 822 4.18 -28.39 96.98
N GLN A 823 2.94 -27.86 97.06
CA GLN A 823 2.58 -26.55 96.55
C GLN A 823 3.23 -25.41 97.36
N GLN A 824 3.33 -25.53 98.68
CA GLN A 824 4.08 -24.57 99.52
C GLN A 824 5.59 -24.61 99.25
N HIS A 825 6.14 -25.78 98.94
CA HIS A 825 7.54 -25.91 98.51
C HIS A 825 7.78 -25.27 97.14
N ALA A 826 6.87 -25.45 96.17
CA ALA A 826 6.93 -24.82 94.85
C ALA A 826 6.75 -23.29 94.93
N LYS A 827 5.81 -22.79 95.75
CA LYS A 827 5.63 -21.35 96.04
C LYS A 827 6.85 -20.73 96.72
N ARG A 828 7.52 -21.43 97.66
CA ARG A 828 8.79 -20.98 98.25
C ARG A 828 9.96 -20.99 97.27
N ALA A 829 9.97 -21.89 96.28
CA ALA A 829 10.98 -21.92 95.23
C ALA A 829 10.78 -20.76 94.22
N ARG A 830 9.54 -20.50 93.77
CA ARG A 830 9.20 -19.36 92.88
C ARG A 830 9.42 -17.99 93.56
N ALA A 831 9.06 -17.85 94.84
CA ALA A 831 9.30 -16.62 95.61
C ALA A 831 10.79 -16.29 95.81
N ARG A 832 11.67 -17.31 95.85
CA ARG A 832 13.13 -17.11 95.88
C ARG A 832 13.71 -16.63 94.54
N GLN A 833 12.98 -16.81 93.43
CA GLN A 833 13.42 -16.42 92.09
C GLN A 833 12.93 -15.02 91.70
N GLN A 834 11.72 -14.62 92.11
CA GLN A 834 11.17 -13.25 91.90
C GLN A 834 11.79 -12.19 92.82
N GLY A 835 12.26 -12.55 94.02
CA GLY A 835 12.89 -11.61 94.97
C GLY A 835 14.27 -11.08 94.58
N ARG A 836 14.79 -11.41 93.39
CA ARG A 836 16.16 -11.06 92.94
C ARG A 836 16.20 -10.11 91.74
N SER A 837 15.08 -9.48 91.38
CA SER A 837 14.96 -8.70 90.13
C SER A 837 14.97 -7.17 90.27
N ASN A 838 15.29 -6.58 91.44
CA ASN A 838 15.04 -5.14 91.62
C ASN A 838 16.15 -4.27 92.24
N TYR A 839 17.44 -4.64 92.18
CA TYR A 839 18.55 -3.68 92.35
C TYR A 839 19.81 -4.12 91.56
N GLU A 840 20.28 -3.21 90.70
CA GLU A 840 21.63 -3.06 90.11
C GLU A 840 22.36 -4.28 89.50
N GLU A 841 22.32 -4.32 88.17
CA GLU A 841 23.45 -4.38 87.24
C GLU A 841 24.87 -4.36 87.85
N ALA A 842 25.55 -5.51 87.83
CA ALA A 842 27.00 -5.64 87.64
C ALA A 842 27.32 -7.04 87.08
N PRO A 843 28.33 -7.19 86.20
CA PRO A 843 28.50 -8.38 85.37
C PRO A 843 28.94 -9.60 86.20
N MET A 844 28.27 -10.74 86.00
CA MET A 844 28.77 -12.03 86.47
C MET A 844 30.18 -12.26 85.92
N GLY A 845 31.11 -12.59 86.82
CA GLY A 845 32.50 -12.82 86.48
C GLY A 845 32.71 -13.99 85.51
N LEU A 846 33.64 -13.79 84.58
CA LEU A 846 34.07 -14.68 83.49
C LEU A 846 34.33 -16.15 83.91
N PHE A 847 34.63 -16.40 85.19
CA PHE A 847 34.99 -17.73 85.70
C PHE A 847 33.80 -18.58 86.19
N GLU A 848 32.63 -17.99 86.49
CA GLU A 848 31.43 -18.78 86.82
C GLU A 848 30.66 -19.25 85.57
N VAL A 849 30.72 -18.47 84.48
CA VAL A 849 30.19 -18.86 83.16
C VAL A 849 30.95 -20.08 82.60
N ALA A 850 32.27 -20.15 82.83
CA ALA A 850 33.10 -21.29 82.42
C ALA A 850 32.78 -22.59 83.21
N ARG A 851 32.30 -22.48 84.46
CA ARG A 851 31.97 -23.66 85.27
C ARG A 851 30.65 -24.31 84.87
N GLY A 852 29.67 -23.51 84.44
CA GLY A 852 28.41 -24.00 83.88
C GLY A 852 28.59 -24.63 82.50
N ALA A 853 29.43 -24.02 81.64
CA ALA A 853 29.74 -24.53 80.31
C ALA A 853 30.51 -25.87 80.33
N ALA A 854 31.36 -26.12 81.33
CA ALA A 854 32.14 -27.35 81.44
C ALA A 854 31.31 -28.59 81.84
N LEU A 855 30.16 -28.43 82.50
CA LEU A 855 29.27 -29.56 82.85
C LEU A 855 28.33 -29.96 81.69
N ALA A 856 28.03 -29.04 80.77
CA ALA A 856 27.20 -29.31 79.59
C ALA A 856 27.95 -30.08 78.49
N LEU A 857 29.29 -30.08 78.51
CA LEU A 857 30.12 -30.78 77.52
C LEU A 857 30.32 -32.29 77.80
N HIS A 858 29.86 -32.82 78.95
CA HIS A 858 30.09 -34.23 79.30
C HIS A 858 28.92 -35.18 78.94
N LYS A 859 27.82 -34.67 78.37
CA LYS A 859 26.60 -35.47 78.12
C LYS A 859 26.23 -35.72 76.65
N ASN A 860 26.89 -35.11 75.67
CA ASN A 860 26.63 -35.36 74.24
C ASN A 860 27.86 -35.92 73.50
N ALA A 861 28.32 -37.10 73.92
CA ALA A 861 29.35 -37.87 73.21
C ALA A 861 28.80 -39.24 72.74
N PHE A 862 28.41 -39.28 71.46
CA PHE A 862 28.13 -40.44 70.56
C PHE A 862 26.89 -41.32 70.84
N PRO A 863 26.19 -41.76 69.77
CA PRO A 863 26.61 -42.98 69.07
C PRO A 863 26.53 -42.93 67.53
N LEU A 864 27.20 -43.91 66.92
CA LEU A 864 27.42 -44.11 65.49
C LEU A 864 26.88 -45.52 65.11
N HIS A 865 26.37 -45.65 63.87
CA HIS A 865 26.05 -46.88 63.08
C HIS A 865 24.70 -47.61 63.24
N GLY A 866 23.86 -47.52 62.19
CA GLY A 866 23.66 -48.57 61.16
C GLY A 866 22.81 -49.81 61.47
N GLY A 867 21.95 -50.23 60.52
CA GLY A 867 21.52 -51.63 60.45
C GLY A 867 20.22 -51.92 59.69
N ALA A 868 20.34 -52.69 58.61
CA ALA A 868 19.25 -53.30 57.85
C ALA A 868 18.60 -54.51 58.56
N ALA A 869 17.36 -54.80 58.14
CA ALA A 869 16.65 -56.09 58.13
C ALA A 869 16.34 -56.81 59.46
N ALA A 870 15.07 -57.12 59.70
CA ALA A 870 14.62 -58.52 59.84
C ALA A 870 13.09 -58.67 59.83
N ALA A 871 12.70 -59.88 59.43
CA ALA A 871 11.39 -60.42 59.12
C ALA A 871 10.35 -60.51 60.26
N ASN A 872 9.09 -60.60 59.80
CA ASN A 872 7.94 -61.38 60.30
C ASN A 872 7.48 -61.24 61.75
N SER A 873 6.21 -60.82 61.90
CA SER A 873 5.19 -61.76 62.37
C SER A 873 3.79 -61.38 61.86
N SER A 874 2.97 -62.41 61.74
CA SER A 874 1.63 -62.51 61.19
C SER A 874 0.52 -61.96 62.08
N GLU A 875 -0.52 -61.45 61.40
CA GLU A 875 -1.96 -61.51 61.70
C GLU A 875 -2.61 -60.73 62.88
N HIS A 876 -3.60 -59.93 62.45
CA HIS A 876 -4.94 -59.68 63.02
C HIS A 876 -5.11 -58.91 64.35
N GLY A 877 -5.67 -57.70 64.20
CA GLY A 877 -7.02 -57.42 64.71
C GLY A 877 -7.18 -56.74 66.08
N ALA A 878 -7.85 -55.58 66.03
CA ALA A 878 -8.75 -54.97 67.02
C ALA A 878 -8.22 -54.14 68.20
N GLU A 879 -8.73 -52.90 68.22
CA GLU A 879 -9.28 -52.10 69.34
C GLU A 879 -8.46 -51.71 70.59
N SER A 880 -8.29 -50.39 70.68
CA SER A 880 -8.62 -49.52 71.83
C SER A 880 -7.67 -49.39 73.02
N HIS A 881 -7.70 -48.16 73.56
CA HIS A 881 -7.25 -47.66 74.86
C HIS A 881 -5.79 -47.24 75.05
N LEU A 882 -5.61 -45.91 74.95
CA LEU A 882 -5.02 -44.98 75.94
C LEU A 882 -3.97 -45.55 76.91
N ASP A 883 -2.75 -45.01 76.84
CA ASP A 883 -2.17 -44.35 78.01
C ASP A 883 -1.14 -43.27 77.60
N HIS A 884 -1.11 -42.23 78.41
CA HIS A 884 -0.42 -40.95 78.25
C HIS A 884 0.77 -40.95 79.21
N ASP A 885 1.96 -40.53 78.79
CA ASP A 885 2.93 -39.94 79.71
C ASP A 885 3.90 -39.00 78.99
N ASP A 886 4.10 -37.85 79.63
CA ASP A 886 4.54 -36.56 79.10
C ASP A 886 6.05 -36.45 78.83
N ASP A 887 6.35 -35.88 77.65
CA ASP A 887 7.66 -35.35 77.24
C ASP A 887 7.83 -33.91 77.78
N HIS A 888 8.79 -33.68 78.68
CA HIS A 888 9.26 -32.33 79.01
C HIS A 888 10.49 -31.97 78.16
N GLU A 889 10.26 -31.33 77.01
CA GLU A 889 11.30 -30.68 76.19
C GLU A 889 11.80 -29.39 76.85
N ASP A 890 13.03 -29.41 77.38
CA ASP A 890 13.75 -28.23 77.89
C ASP A 890 14.27 -27.35 76.74
N ARG A 891 13.59 -26.21 76.49
CA ARG A 891 13.95 -25.22 75.46
C ARG A 891 15.12 -24.32 75.89
N VAL A 892 16.22 -24.41 75.15
CA VAL A 892 17.38 -23.48 75.22
C VAL A 892 16.94 -22.04 74.89
N ARG A 893 17.37 -21.05 75.70
CA ARG A 893 17.03 -19.64 75.53
C ARG A 893 17.82 -19.02 74.37
N LYS A 894 17.12 -18.46 73.37
CA LYS A 894 17.68 -17.83 72.15
C LYS A 894 18.74 -16.71 72.40
N ARG A 895 18.79 -16.12 73.61
CA ARG A 895 19.85 -15.19 74.04
C ARG A 895 21.26 -15.77 73.86
N ASP A 896 21.41 -17.05 74.17
CA ASP A 896 22.72 -17.70 74.22
C ASP A 896 23.23 -18.05 72.81
N VAL A 897 22.34 -18.11 71.81
CA VAL A 897 22.69 -18.27 70.39
C VAL A 897 23.20 -16.95 69.79
N VAL A 898 22.58 -15.82 70.15
CA VAL A 898 23.02 -14.47 69.72
C VAL A 898 24.35 -14.09 70.37
N SER A 899 24.56 -14.45 71.64
CA SER A 899 25.85 -14.29 72.34
C SER A 899 26.97 -15.06 71.64
N ASN A 900 26.74 -16.30 71.21
CA ASN A 900 27.74 -17.12 70.51
C ASN A 900 28.03 -16.64 69.08
N MET A 901 27.04 -16.10 68.34
CA MET A 901 27.26 -15.53 67.01
C MET A 901 27.98 -14.18 67.04
N VAL A 902 27.64 -13.32 68.00
CA VAL A 902 28.26 -11.99 68.14
C VAL A 902 29.70 -12.09 68.65
N THR A 903 30.01 -13.07 69.50
CA THR A 903 31.40 -13.29 69.97
C THR A 903 32.30 -13.97 68.94
N GLY A 904 31.76 -14.82 68.06
CA GLY A 904 32.53 -15.45 66.97
C GLY A 904 33.00 -14.48 65.88
N GLY A 905 32.21 -13.44 65.57
CA GLY A 905 32.55 -12.42 64.57
C GLY A 905 33.37 -11.24 65.11
N LEU A 906 33.26 -10.92 66.40
CA LEU A 906 33.95 -9.78 67.02
C LEU A 906 35.44 -10.04 67.34
N ALA A 907 35.94 -11.27 67.16
CA ALA A 907 37.33 -11.60 67.43
C ALA A 907 38.32 -11.23 66.29
N SER A 908 37.85 -10.68 65.16
CA SER A 908 38.71 -10.43 63.98
C SER A 908 38.85 -8.96 63.54
N GLY A 909 38.28 -7.96 64.22
CA GLY A 909 38.59 -6.59 63.80
C GLY A 909 37.76 -5.48 64.40
N ILE A 910 38.07 -5.09 65.64
CA ILE A 910 37.88 -3.72 66.14
C ILE A 910 39.09 -3.40 67.02
N GLY A 911 40.17 -2.93 66.38
CA GLY A 911 41.36 -2.39 67.04
C GLY A 911 41.61 -0.91 66.73
N TRP A 912 40.75 -0.27 65.94
CA TRP A 912 40.99 1.09 65.40
C TRP A 912 39.96 2.16 65.81
N VAL A 913 39.01 1.83 66.70
CA VAL A 913 37.89 2.75 67.05
C VAL A 913 37.98 3.33 68.48
N LEU A 914 39.10 3.12 69.17
CA LEU A 914 39.39 3.83 70.42
C LEU A 914 40.74 4.52 70.27
N GLY A 915 40.70 5.81 69.95
CA GLY A 915 41.87 6.66 69.65
C GLY A 915 42.96 6.64 70.72
N ALA A 916 43.87 5.67 70.59
CA ALA A 916 45.14 5.60 71.30
C ALA A 916 46.26 5.54 70.24
N GLN A 917 47.10 6.57 70.20
CA GLN A 917 48.31 6.58 69.36
C GLN A 917 49.28 5.48 69.84
N PRO A 918 49.82 4.63 68.94
CA PRO A 918 50.86 3.69 69.33
C PRO A 918 52.21 4.39 69.43
N VAL A 919 52.81 4.32 70.62
CA VAL A 919 54.21 4.65 70.89
C VAL A 919 55.09 3.50 70.38
N ASN A 920 56.04 3.82 69.50
CA ASN A 920 57.29 3.13 69.15
C ASN A 920 57.49 1.68 69.65
N ARG A 921 57.60 0.73 68.72
CA ARG A 921 58.88 0.15 68.28
C ARG A 921 58.72 -0.81 67.11
#